data_AF-A0A834XNK9-F1
#
_entry.id   AF-A0A834XNK9-F1
#
_cell.length_a   1.000
_cell.length_b   1.000
_cell.length_c   1.000
_cell.angle_alpha   90.00
_cell.angle_beta   90.00
_cell.angle_gamma   90.00
#
_symmetry.space_group_name_H-M   'P 1'
#
loop_
_entity.id
_entity.type
_entity.pdbx_description
1 polymer ?
#
loop_
_entity_poly.entity_id
_entity_poly.type
_entity_poly.pdbx_seq_one_letter_code
_entity_poly.pdbx_strand_id
1 'polypeptide(L)'
;MWFHSTLRIIFFFFFLNCILSQSTIKLLVLIEKSETNTLKILNDILPDIEKNSGPDKINFDMIAIRVDRENSKESFQKVCSVVFNGVTIILDTTYTGWDKIRSYALQNGIIYVRSSGSIIPYVNAVDDLLLKKNATDVALIFGNEEELNHSLYYLIGNSIIRLVVIDELSDLTITKIRTMRPSPSYYVIYASTDKMEILFRTAIHGGLVKRDAIWNLVFTDMDYKKFSLIAGKNDLNVTVGILSMSSEYCCRLVTETYCTCPSDIQIGAKYLQKLMFLLMSTVIQIQESGINLEPIKANCQKNGVLASADNNITVNAFISALRDKIEDYNGIFLYREDQYLISYRAIIDIELLDGKNLEPLANWTKRNGIVEAAGKEIKPSKRYFRVGTAEALPWSTIKKNPETGEPMKDSEGNIIWEGYCIDFIETLSIKMNFDYDLIIPADKTFGEKLSNGKWTGLIGDLARGETDIAIGALTMTSEREEVIDFVAPYFEQSGILIVMRKPVRKTSLFKFMTVLRVEVWLSIVGALTLTAIMIWLLDKYSPYSAKNNKKNYPYPCREFTLKESFWFALTSFTPQGGGEAPKALSSRTLVAAYWLFVVLMLATFTANLAAFLTVERLQAQVQSLEQLARQSRINYTVVAKSPTHQYFINMKNAEEKLYNVWKEITLNSTSDQVEYRVWDYPIKEQYGHILQSITAVGPVRNVAEGFQKVIASEEAEFAFIHDSSEIKYEVSRNCNLTEIGETFAEQPYAVAVQQGSHLQEEISRNILELQRNRYFESLTAKYWNSSLKGKCAVADENEGITLESLGGVFIATLFGLALAMITLAGEVIYYRRKNTVSGKEQKQESGGRLRSGNSKFIQRITQKGGKIQIKSSPAISLGLSRRRGSKTRISHISVHPKNFPFND
;
A
#
# COMPACT_ATOMS: atom_id res chain seq x y z
N MET A 1 -30.67 26.70 -117.67
CA MET A 1 -31.35 25.72 -116.81
C MET A 1 -30.38 24.80 -116.04
N TRP A 2 -29.16 25.25 -115.65
CA TRP A 2 -28.20 24.40 -114.93
C TRP A 2 -27.26 25.16 -113.96
N PHE A 3 -27.67 26.32 -113.44
CA PHE A 3 -26.81 27.15 -112.57
C PHE A 3 -27.49 27.67 -111.28
N HIS A 4 -28.72 27.25 -110.97
CA HIS A 4 -29.43 27.71 -109.76
C HIS A 4 -29.73 26.62 -108.72
N SER A 5 -29.30 25.38 -108.96
CA SER A 5 -29.58 24.24 -108.06
C SER A 5 -28.41 23.88 -107.13
N THR A 6 -27.19 24.39 -107.36
CA THR A 6 -26.00 24.03 -106.58
C THR A 6 -25.73 24.95 -105.39
N LEU A 7 -26.26 26.18 -105.38
CA LEU A 7 -26.05 27.13 -104.28
C LEU A 7 -27.00 26.92 -103.08
N ARG A 8 -28.18 26.33 -103.30
CA ARG A 8 -29.15 26.03 -102.22
C ARG A 8 -28.79 24.78 -101.41
N ILE A 9 -28.02 23.84 -101.97
CA ILE A 9 -27.61 22.62 -101.25
C ILE A 9 -26.48 22.92 -100.26
N ILE A 10 -25.60 23.90 -100.56
CA ILE A 10 -24.51 24.30 -99.66
C ILE A 10 -25.05 25.14 -98.49
N PHE A 11 -26.07 25.97 -98.70
CA PHE A 11 -26.70 26.74 -97.62
C PHE A 11 -27.62 25.90 -96.71
N PHE A 12 -28.20 24.80 -97.23
CA PHE A 12 -29.03 23.90 -96.43
C PHE A 12 -28.21 22.91 -95.58
N PHE A 13 -26.97 22.59 -95.98
CA PHE A 13 -26.04 21.80 -95.16
C PHE A 13 -25.35 22.59 -94.05
N PHE A 14 -25.26 23.93 -94.15
CA PHE A 14 -24.64 24.76 -93.12
C PHE A 14 -25.57 25.11 -91.94
N PHE A 15 -26.89 24.99 -92.10
CA PHE A 15 -27.87 25.29 -91.04
C PHE A 15 -28.48 24.05 -90.36
N LEU A 16 -28.08 22.83 -90.75
CA LEU A 16 -28.56 21.58 -90.14
C LEU A 16 -27.61 20.98 -89.08
N ASN A 17 -26.49 21.66 -88.77
CA ASN A 17 -25.54 21.27 -87.72
C ASN A 17 -25.60 22.22 -86.51
N CYS A 18 -26.81 22.62 -86.11
CA CYS A 18 -27.02 23.24 -84.80
C CYS A 18 -28.27 22.64 -84.15
N ILE A 19 -28.31 21.32 -84.08
CA ILE A 19 -29.07 20.65 -83.04
C ILE A 19 -28.20 20.81 -81.79
N LEU A 20 -28.65 21.61 -80.82
CA LEU A 20 -28.13 21.54 -79.45
C LEU A 20 -28.16 20.07 -79.05
N SER A 21 -27.00 19.42 -79.06
CA SER A 21 -26.85 18.05 -78.60
C SER A 21 -27.05 18.06 -77.09
N GLN A 22 -28.28 17.77 -76.63
CA GLN A 22 -28.52 17.40 -75.24
C GLN A 22 -27.76 16.10 -74.97
N SER A 23 -26.59 16.22 -74.35
CA SER A 23 -25.82 15.08 -73.88
C SER A 23 -26.50 14.51 -72.62
N THR A 24 -27.00 13.28 -72.73
CA THR A 24 -27.60 12.56 -71.60
C THR A 24 -26.52 11.68 -70.95
N ILE A 25 -26.25 11.91 -69.66
CA ILE A 25 -25.23 11.17 -68.91
C ILE A 25 -25.95 10.14 -68.05
N LYS A 26 -25.64 8.87 -68.24
CA LYS A 26 -26.16 7.79 -67.39
C LYS A 26 -25.25 7.58 -66.18
N LEU A 27 -25.75 7.94 -65.01
CA LEU A 27 -25.06 7.82 -63.73
C LEU A 27 -25.59 6.61 -62.95
N LEU A 28 -24.73 5.62 -62.74
CA LEU A 28 -25.03 4.49 -61.87
C LEU A 28 -24.51 4.77 -60.45
N VAL A 29 -25.38 4.80 -59.46
CA VAL A 29 -25.02 4.97 -58.05
C VAL A 29 -25.11 3.64 -57.30
N LEU A 30 -24.04 3.23 -56.63
CA LEU A 30 -24.00 2.02 -55.80
C LEU A 30 -24.15 2.40 -54.34
N ILE A 31 -25.19 1.86 -53.69
CA ILE A 31 -25.53 2.17 -52.29
C ILE A 31 -25.58 0.86 -51.52
N GLU A 32 -25.10 0.84 -50.29
CA GLU A 32 -25.18 -0.37 -49.46
C GLU A 32 -26.65 -0.63 -49.05
N LYS A 33 -27.05 -1.89 -48.91
CA LYS A 33 -28.44 -2.27 -48.59
C LYS A 33 -28.95 -1.68 -47.27
N SER A 34 -28.07 -1.53 -46.29
CA SER A 34 -28.34 -0.91 -44.99
C SER A 34 -28.62 0.59 -45.10
N GLU A 35 -28.13 1.26 -46.13
CA GLU A 35 -28.12 2.72 -46.22
C GLU A 35 -29.38 3.24 -46.92
N THR A 36 -30.21 3.96 -46.18
CA THR A 36 -31.52 4.45 -46.69
C THR A 36 -31.55 5.94 -47.01
N ASN A 37 -30.64 6.73 -46.45
CA ASN A 37 -30.70 8.19 -46.48
C ASN A 37 -30.04 8.79 -47.74
N THR A 38 -28.94 8.20 -48.21
CA THR A 38 -28.15 8.69 -49.36
C THR A 38 -28.96 8.78 -50.65
N LEU A 39 -29.87 7.84 -50.88
CA LEU A 39 -30.74 7.84 -52.06
C LEU A 39 -31.77 8.99 -52.01
N LYS A 40 -32.31 9.30 -50.83
CA LYS A 40 -33.23 10.44 -50.64
C LYS A 40 -32.52 11.76 -50.90
N ILE A 41 -31.33 11.93 -50.31
CA ILE A 41 -30.50 13.12 -50.46
C ILE A 41 -30.15 13.36 -51.94
N LEU A 42 -29.75 12.32 -52.67
CA LEU A 42 -29.40 12.45 -54.09
C LEU A 42 -30.61 12.85 -54.96
N ASN A 43 -31.79 12.30 -54.69
CA ASN A 43 -33.02 12.67 -55.41
C ASN A 43 -33.44 14.13 -55.15
N ASP A 44 -33.24 14.62 -53.93
CA ASP A 44 -33.57 16.00 -53.56
C ASP A 44 -32.60 17.00 -54.21
N ILE A 45 -31.33 16.61 -54.41
CA ILE A 45 -30.29 17.48 -54.96
C ILE A 45 -30.32 17.57 -56.49
N LEU A 46 -30.69 16.49 -57.19
CA LEU A 46 -30.60 16.40 -58.65
C LEU A 46 -31.26 17.56 -59.41
N PRO A 47 -32.49 17.99 -59.06
CA PRO A 47 -33.17 19.10 -59.77
C PRO A 47 -32.44 20.44 -59.62
N ASP A 48 -31.85 20.70 -58.45
CA ASP A 48 -31.09 21.92 -58.19
C ASP A 48 -29.79 21.98 -58.98
N ILE A 49 -29.19 20.82 -59.25
CA ILE A 49 -27.98 20.69 -60.06
C ILE A 49 -28.28 20.93 -61.52
N GLU A 50 -29.31 20.27 -62.07
CA GLU A 50 -29.71 20.44 -63.49
C GLU A 50 -30.08 21.89 -63.83
N LYS A 51 -30.68 22.60 -62.87
CA LYS A 51 -31.03 24.03 -63.03
C LYS A 51 -29.80 24.94 -63.13
N ASN A 52 -28.69 24.56 -62.53
CA ASN A 52 -27.45 25.33 -62.48
C ASN A 52 -26.48 25.02 -63.64
N SER A 53 -26.88 24.19 -64.63
CA SER A 53 -26.01 23.71 -65.71
C SER A 53 -25.61 24.72 -66.79
N GLY A 54 -26.09 25.96 -66.73
CA GLY A 54 -25.80 26.96 -67.79
C GLY A 54 -26.48 26.65 -69.14
N PRO A 55 -26.01 27.24 -70.25
CA PRO A 55 -26.65 27.13 -71.58
C PRO A 55 -26.58 25.73 -72.20
N ASP A 56 -25.62 24.89 -71.78
CA ASP A 56 -25.53 23.49 -72.14
C ASP A 56 -26.34 22.64 -71.15
N LYS A 57 -27.58 22.32 -71.51
CA LYS A 57 -28.48 21.50 -70.69
C LYS A 57 -28.02 20.04 -70.66
N ILE A 58 -27.17 19.71 -69.69
CA ILE A 58 -26.77 18.34 -69.38
C ILE A 58 -27.84 17.70 -68.49
N ASN A 59 -28.35 16.53 -68.89
CA ASN A 59 -29.35 15.78 -68.13
C ASN A 59 -28.71 14.52 -67.52
N PHE A 60 -28.86 14.30 -66.20
CA PHE A 60 -28.34 13.12 -65.52
C PHE A 60 -29.46 12.07 -65.35
N ASP A 61 -29.37 10.97 -66.09
CA ASP A 61 -30.23 9.80 -65.90
C ASP A 61 -29.63 8.92 -64.79
N MET A 62 -30.11 9.10 -63.55
CA MET A 62 -29.60 8.40 -62.36
C MET A 62 -30.30 7.05 -62.16
N ILE A 63 -29.50 5.99 -62.04
CA ILE A 63 -29.98 4.65 -61.64
C ILE A 63 -29.25 4.28 -60.34
N ALA A 64 -29.99 4.00 -59.27
CA ALA A 64 -29.42 3.57 -57.99
C ALA A 64 -29.61 2.06 -57.77
N ILE A 65 -28.53 1.35 -57.43
CA ILE A 65 -28.57 -0.08 -57.10
C ILE A 65 -28.15 -0.28 -55.65
N ARG A 66 -28.97 -1.03 -54.91
CA ARG A 66 -28.62 -1.49 -53.57
C ARG A 66 -27.81 -2.77 -53.65
N VAL A 67 -26.59 -2.72 -53.15
CA VAL A 67 -25.68 -3.87 -53.08
C VAL A 67 -25.62 -4.42 -51.67
N ASP A 68 -25.55 -5.74 -51.59
CA ASP A 68 -25.47 -6.52 -50.36
C ASP A 68 -24.16 -7.30 -50.35
N ARG A 69 -23.31 -7.05 -49.35
CA ARG A 69 -22.01 -7.72 -49.15
C ARG A 69 -22.15 -9.21 -48.83
N GLU A 70 -23.21 -9.62 -48.16
CA GLU A 70 -23.45 -11.02 -47.84
C GLU A 70 -23.70 -11.84 -49.12
N ASN A 71 -24.39 -11.23 -50.11
CA ASN A 71 -24.67 -11.85 -51.40
C ASN A 71 -23.93 -11.16 -52.56
N SER A 72 -22.60 -11.20 -52.51
CA SER A 72 -21.72 -10.55 -53.50
C SER A 72 -21.97 -10.93 -54.96
N LYS A 73 -22.40 -12.16 -55.24
CA LYS A 73 -22.67 -12.63 -56.61
C LYS A 73 -23.96 -12.04 -57.18
N GLU A 74 -25.04 -12.03 -56.38
CA GLU A 74 -26.33 -11.46 -56.79
C GLU A 74 -26.20 -9.94 -56.98
N SER A 75 -25.53 -9.25 -56.06
CA SER A 75 -25.24 -7.82 -56.15
C SER A 75 -24.47 -7.47 -57.42
N PHE A 76 -23.45 -8.26 -57.78
CA PHE A 76 -22.70 -8.07 -59.02
C PHE A 76 -23.55 -8.31 -60.27
N GLN A 77 -24.45 -9.31 -60.26
CA GLN A 77 -25.37 -9.56 -61.37
C GLN A 77 -26.37 -8.41 -61.58
N LYS A 78 -26.89 -7.81 -60.49
CA LYS A 78 -27.75 -6.62 -60.56
C LYS A 78 -27.02 -5.45 -61.21
N VAL A 79 -25.79 -5.17 -60.77
CA VAL A 79 -24.94 -4.13 -61.38
C VAL A 79 -24.69 -4.42 -62.86
N CYS A 80 -24.40 -5.67 -63.19
CA CYS A 80 -24.17 -6.08 -64.56
C CYS A 80 -25.37 -5.81 -65.49
N SER A 81 -26.59 -6.09 -65.02
CA SER A 81 -27.81 -5.88 -65.81
C SER A 81 -28.02 -4.42 -66.22
N VAL A 82 -27.59 -3.49 -65.37
CA VAL A 82 -27.68 -2.05 -65.65
C VAL A 82 -26.54 -1.59 -66.55
N VAL A 83 -25.32 -2.08 -66.33
CA VAL A 83 -24.17 -1.78 -67.20
C VAL A 83 -24.40 -2.29 -68.63
N PHE A 84 -25.15 -3.38 -68.81
CA PHE A 84 -25.56 -3.88 -70.13
C PHE A 84 -26.39 -2.85 -70.93
N ASN A 85 -27.18 -2.01 -70.26
CA ASN A 85 -28.01 -0.98 -70.90
C ASN A 85 -27.23 0.30 -71.26
N GLY A 86 -25.95 0.37 -70.90
CA GLY A 86 -25.06 1.50 -71.16
C GLY A 86 -24.97 2.44 -69.96
N VAL A 87 -23.76 2.64 -69.43
CA VAL A 87 -23.47 3.52 -68.29
C VAL A 87 -22.26 4.39 -68.62
N THR A 88 -22.28 5.65 -68.20
CA THR A 88 -21.18 6.60 -68.42
C THR A 88 -20.29 6.71 -67.18
N ILE A 89 -20.90 6.92 -66.01
CA ILE A 89 -20.19 7.11 -64.73
C ILE A 89 -20.79 6.16 -63.69
N ILE A 90 -19.93 5.47 -62.94
CA ILE A 90 -20.28 4.71 -61.75
C ILE A 90 -19.82 5.48 -60.52
N LEU A 91 -20.76 5.94 -59.71
CA LEU A 91 -20.54 6.54 -58.40
C LEU A 91 -20.74 5.49 -57.31
N ASP A 92 -19.64 5.01 -56.74
CA ASP A 92 -19.66 4.03 -55.65
C ASP A 92 -19.67 4.75 -54.30
N THR A 93 -20.79 4.73 -53.59
CA THR A 93 -20.92 5.31 -52.23
C THR A 93 -20.76 4.27 -51.12
N THR A 94 -20.39 3.03 -51.46
CA THR A 94 -20.28 1.93 -50.48
C THR A 94 -19.04 2.05 -49.60
N TYR A 95 -19.08 1.40 -48.44
CA TYR A 95 -18.13 1.63 -47.33
C TYR A 95 -16.66 1.43 -47.73
N THR A 96 -16.31 0.25 -48.27
CA THR A 96 -14.94 -0.08 -48.70
C THR A 96 -14.77 -0.07 -50.22
N GLY A 97 -15.83 0.22 -50.99
CA GLY A 97 -15.87 -0.02 -52.43
C GLY A 97 -15.92 -1.51 -52.78
N TRP A 98 -16.23 -1.81 -54.05
CA TRP A 98 -16.28 -3.18 -54.59
C TRP A 98 -15.20 -3.41 -55.64
N ASP A 99 -14.14 -4.15 -55.29
CA ASP A 99 -12.99 -4.40 -56.18
C ASP A 99 -13.37 -5.03 -57.52
N LYS A 100 -14.32 -5.96 -57.51
CA LYS A 100 -14.83 -6.61 -58.73
C LYS A 100 -15.53 -5.63 -59.67
N ILE A 101 -16.30 -4.69 -59.11
CA ILE A 101 -17.02 -3.69 -59.90
C ILE A 101 -16.03 -2.65 -60.42
N ARG A 102 -15.10 -2.21 -59.58
CA ARG A 102 -14.03 -1.26 -59.95
C ARG A 102 -13.15 -1.80 -61.08
N SER A 103 -12.60 -3.01 -60.91
CA SER A 103 -11.75 -3.62 -61.94
C SER A 103 -12.52 -3.82 -63.25
N TYR A 104 -13.78 -4.23 -63.18
CA TYR A 104 -14.64 -4.36 -64.36
C TYR A 104 -14.91 -3.01 -65.05
N ALA A 105 -15.20 -1.96 -64.29
CA ALA A 105 -15.43 -0.62 -64.82
C ALA A 105 -14.20 -0.12 -65.58
N LEU A 106 -13.01 -0.21 -64.95
CA LEU A 106 -11.74 0.22 -65.53
C LEU A 106 -11.38 -0.59 -66.79
N GLN A 107 -11.59 -1.91 -66.79
CA GLN A 107 -11.33 -2.76 -67.96
C GLN A 107 -12.19 -2.44 -69.19
N ASN A 108 -13.40 -1.89 -68.97
CA ASN A 108 -14.32 -1.52 -70.05
C ASN A 108 -14.29 -0.02 -70.38
N GLY A 109 -13.42 0.76 -69.72
CA GLY A 109 -13.32 2.22 -69.93
C GLY A 109 -14.49 3.01 -69.34
N ILE A 110 -15.22 2.45 -68.38
CA ILE A 110 -16.29 3.15 -67.66
C ILE A 110 -15.66 3.99 -66.55
N ILE A 111 -16.06 5.25 -66.43
CA ILE A 111 -15.57 6.14 -65.38
C ILE A 111 -16.05 5.64 -64.03
N TYR A 112 -15.12 5.34 -63.13
CA TYR A 112 -15.42 4.88 -61.77
C TYR A 112 -14.93 5.93 -60.77
N VAL A 113 -15.87 6.46 -59.98
CA VAL A 113 -15.58 7.38 -58.88
C VAL A 113 -16.15 6.78 -57.62
N ARG A 114 -15.31 6.62 -56.60
CA ARG A 114 -15.77 6.23 -55.27
C ARG A 114 -15.90 7.46 -54.40
N SER A 115 -16.98 7.58 -53.67
CA SER A 115 -17.17 8.64 -52.68
C SER A 115 -17.45 8.06 -51.31
N SER A 116 -16.84 8.63 -50.28
CA SER A 116 -17.16 8.28 -48.89
C SER A 116 -17.46 9.54 -48.09
N GLY A 117 -18.73 9.70 -47.73
CA GLY A 117 -19.20 10.61 -46.68
C GLY A 117 -19.19 9.98 -45.28
N SER A 118 -18.50 8.85 -45.10
CA SER A 118 -18.53 8.03 -43.88
C SER A 118 -17.83 8.63 -42.66
N ILE A 119 -18.14 8.10 -41.48
CA ILE A 119 -17.51 8.41 -40.17
C ILE A 119 -16.00 8.12 -40.07
N ILE A 120 -15.41 7.45 -41.07
CA ILE A 120 -14.02 6.98 -41.07
C ILE A 120 -12.99 8.05 -40.64
N PRO A 121 -13.05 9.33 -41.07
CA PRO A 121 -12.10 10.34 -40.61
C PRO A 121 -12.13 10.56 -39.09
N TYR A 122 -13.29 10.48 -38.45
CA TYR A 122 -13.41 10.54 -36.99
C TYR A 122 -12.78 9.34 -36.31
N VAL A 123 -12.95 8.14 -36.87
CA VAL A 123 -12.32 6.92 -36.35
C VAL A 123 -10.80 7.00 -36.46
N ASN A 124 -10.26 7.50 -37.59
CA ASN A 124 -8.82 7.73 -37.74
C ASN A 124 -8.29 8.74 -36.72
N ALA A 125 -9.01 9.85 -36.49
CA ALA A 125 -8.60 10.87 -35.53
C ALA A 125 -8.50 10.32 -34.11
N VAL A 126 -9.47 9.49 -33.72
CA VAL A 126 -9.45 8.81 -32.42
C VAL A 126 -8.34 7.78 -32.34
N ASP A 127 -8.14 6.96 -33.37
CA ASP A 127 -7.06 5.96 -33.39
C ASP A 127 -5.69 6.64 -33.25
N ASP A 128 -5.42 7.71 -34.02
CA ASP A 128 -4.21 8.51 -33.89
C ASP A 128 -4.07 9.16 -32.49
N LEU A 129 -5.19 9.61 -31.89
CA LEU A 129 -5.20 10.20 -30.54
C LEU A 129 -4.89 9.16 -29.47
N LEU A 130 -5.44 7.96 -29.59
CA LEU A 130 -5.22 6.86 -28.66
C LEU A 130 -3.79 6.34 -28.78
N LEU A 131 -3.23 6.26 -30.00
CA LEU A 131 -1.81 5.94 -30.21
C LEU A 131 -0.91 6.99 -29.58
N LYS A 132 -1.22 8.29 -29.73
CA LYS A 132 -0.49 9.38 -29.07
C LYS A 132 -0.58 9.31 -27.54
N LYS A 133 -1.73 8.87 -27.01
CA LYS A 133 -1.98 8.61 -25.57
C LYS A 133 -1.43 7.26 -25.09
N ASN A 134 -0.71 6.51 -25.93
CA ASN A 134 -0.16 5.18 -25.61
C ASN A 134 -1.23 4.20 -25.06
N ALA A 135 -2.42 4.20 -25.66
CA ALA A 135 -3.51 3.33 -25.26
C ALA A 135 -3.28 1.88 -25.70
N THR A 136 -3.50 0.93 -24.78
CA THR A 136 -3.44 -0.51 -25.10
C THR A 136 -4.78 -1.07 -25.51
N ASP A 137 -5.87 -0.52 -24.95
CA ASP A 137 -7.23 -0.98 -25.16
C ASP A 137 -8.25 0.16 -25.08
N VAL A 138 -9.37 0.00 -25.79
CA VAL A 138 -10.44 1.00 -25.86
C VAL A 138 -11.80 0.33 -26.06
N ALA A 139 -12.83 0.87 -25.40
CA ALA A 139 -14.23 0.57 -25.68
C ALA A 139 -14.84 1.66 -26.59
N LEU A 140 -15.19 1.27 -27.81
CA LEU A 140 -15.84 2.11 -28.81
C LEU A 140 -17.35 1.87 -28.77
N ILE A 141 -18.10 2.91 -28.49
CA ILE A 141 -19.55 2.91 -28.38
C ILE A 141 -20.09 3.74 -29.54
N PHE A 142 -20.94 3.16 -30.37
CA PHE A 142 -21.57 3.87 -31.49
C PHE A 142 -23.04 4.15 -31.17
N GLY A 143 -23.56 5.31 -31.59
CA GLY A 143 -24.98 5.65 -31.44
C GLY A 143 -25.85 5.17 -32.61
N ASN A 144 -25.23 4.74 -33.70
CA ASN A 144 -25.85 4.26 -34.93
C ASN A 144 -25.21 2.94 -35.37
N GLU A 145 -26.02 1.93 -35.67
CA GLU A 145 -25.54 0.63 -36.17
C GLU A 145 -24.86 0.75 -37.55
N GLU A 146 -25.33 1.67 -38.39
CA GLU A 146 -24.70 1.99 -39.68
C GLU A 146 -23.25 2.45 -39.48
N GLU A 147 -23.03 3.44 -38.60
CA GLU A 147 -21.70 3.97 -38.31
C GLU A 147 -20.75 2.92 -37.71
N LEU A 148 -21.29 2.03 -36.85
CA LEU A 148 -20.55 0.89 -36.31
C LEU A 148 -20.07 -0.04 -37.42
N ASN A 149 -20.96 -0.43 -38.33
CA ASN A 149 -20.63 -1.33 -39.43
C ASN A 149 -19.57 -0.72 -40.37
N HIS A 150 -19.68 0.58 -40.70
CA HIS A 150 -18.66 1.26 -41.52
C HIS A 150 -17.29 1.27 -40.82
N SER A 151 -17.30 1.52 -39.50
CA SER A 151 -16.07 1.63 -38.71
C SER A 151 -15.40 0.28 -38.52
N LEU A 152 -16.16 -0.81 -38.37
CA LEU A 152 -15.64 -2.16 -38.16
C LEU A 152 -14.70 -2.59 -39.31
N TYR A 153 -15.09 -2.32 -40.56
CA TYR A 153 -14.26 -2.65 -41.73
C TYR A 153 -12.91 -1.92 -41.75
N TYR A 154 -12.84 -0.71 -41.21
CA TYR A 154 -11.59 0.01 -41.05
C TYR A 154 -10.77 -0.54 -39.88
N LEU A 155 -11.42 -0.73 -38.72
CA LEU A 155 -10.77 -1.10 -37.47
C LEU A 155 -10.08 -2.47 -37.52
N ILE A 156 -10.68 -3.47 -38.18
CA ILE A 156 -10.12 -4.83 -38.28
C ILE A 156 -8.79 -4.86 -39.05
N GLY A 157 -8.63 -3.99 -40.07
CA GLY A 157 -7.46 -3.99 -40.93
C GLY A 157 -6.33 -3.07 -40.49
N ASN A 158 -6.65 -2.03 -39.70
CA ASN A 158 -5.76 -0.89 -39.52
C ASN A 158 -5.37 -0.59 -38.06
N SER A 159 -6.23 -0.89 -37.07
CA SER A 159 -5.94 -0.54 -35.67
C SER A 159 -5.11 -1.64 -35.00
N ILE A 160 -4.12 -1.24 -34.21
CA ILE A 160 -3.28 -2.13 -33.39
C ILE A 160 -3.75 -2.22 -31.93
N ILE A 161 -4.77 -1.44 -31.56
CA ILE A 161 -5.28 -1.33 -30.19
C ILE A 161 -6.31 -2.45 -29.96
N ARG A 162 -6.38 -2.99 -28.74
CA ARG A 162 -7.44 -3.95 -28.40
C ARG A 162 -8.79 -3.24 -28.32
N LEU A 163 -9.72 -3.64 -29.18
CA LEU A 163 -11.02 -2.97 -29.33
C LEU A 163 -12.15 -3.76 -28.67
N VAL A 164 -13.02 -3.06 -27.94
CA VAL A 164 -14.34 -3.53 -27.53
C VAL A 164 -15.37 -2.66 -28.22
N VAL A 165 -16.07 -3.21 -29.21
CA VAL A 165 -17.06 -2.46 -29.99
C VAL A 165 -18.46 -2.73 -29.45
N ILE A 166 -19.23 -1.67 -29.26
CA ILE A 166 -20.55 -1.68 -28.64
C ILE A 166 -21.51 -0.87 -29.51
N ASP A 167 -22.65 -1.47 -29.84
CA ASP A 167 -23.72 -0.92 -30.66
C ASP A 167 -24.69 -0.02 -29.87
N GLU A 168 -24.93 -0.33 -28.59
CA GLU A 168 -25.78 0.47 -27.72
C GLU A 168 -25.40 0.36 -26.23
N LEU A 169 -25.42 1.49 -25.53
CA LEU A 169 -25.15 1.54 -24.10
C LEU A 169 -26.44 1.38 -23.28
N SER A 170 -26.78 0.14 -22.96
CA SER A 170 -27.87 -0.23 -22.04
C SER A 170 -27.36 -0.59 -20.64
N ASP A 171 -28.24 -0.69 -19.66
CA ASP A 171 -27.88 -1.15 -18.30
C ASP A 171 -27.21 -2.54 -18.30
N LEU A 172 -27.67 -3.44 -19.18
CA LEU A 172 -27.05 -4.76 -19.37
C LEU A 172 -25.62 -4.63 -19.89
N THR A 173 -25.41 -3.76 -20.88
CA THR A 173 -24.08 -3.48 -21.45
C THR A 173 -23.16 -2.86 -20.40
N ILE A 174 -23.65 -1.90 -19.61
CA ILE A 174 -22.92 -1.30 -18.50
C ILE A 174 -22.48 -2.36 -17.50
N THR A 175 -23.38 -3.28 -17.14
CA THR A 175 -23.06 -4.36 -16.20
C THR A 175 -21.95 -5.25 -16.76
N LYS A 176 -22.02 -5.60 -18.05
CA LYS A 176 -20.97 -6.35 -18.75
C LYS A 176 -19.63 -5.63 -18.74
N ILE A 177 -19.60 -4.33 -19.08
CA ILE A 177 -18.39 -3.50 -19.04
C ILE A 177 -17.80 -3.48 -17.62
N ARG A 178 -18.64 -3.30 -16.59
CA ARG A 178 -18.20 -3.30 -15.18
C ARG A 178 -17.64 -4.64 -14.73
N THR A 179 -18.08 -5.75 -15.32
CA THR A 179 -17.55 -7.10 -15.04
C THR A 179 -16.36 -7.48 -15.93
N MET A 180 -16.06 -6.70 -16.98
CA MET A 180 -14.98 -7.02 -17.91
C MET A 180 -13.61 -6.90 -17.23
N ARG A 181 -12.78 -7.93 -17.37
CA ARG A 181 -11.43 -7.98 -16.81
C ARG A 181 -10.41 -8.32 -17.92
N PRO A 182 -9.40 -7.47 -18.17
CA PRO A 182 -9.17 -6.13 -17.59
C PRO A 182 -10.25 -5.11 -18.01
N SER A 183 -10.42 -4.04 -17.23
CA SER A 183 -11.33 -2.95 -17.59
C SER A 183 -10.73 -2.07 -18.69
N PRO A 184 -11.51 -1.60 -19.68
CA PRO A 184 -11.02 -0.72 -20.73
C PRO A 184 -10.29 0.53 -20.20
N SER A 185 -9.12 0.83 -20.76
CA SER A 185 -8.34 2.03 -20.41
C SER A 185 -8.99 3.32 -20.89
N TYR A 186 -9.64 3.30 -22.06
CA TYR A 186 -10.34 4.44 -22.65
C TYR A 186 -11.75 4.08 -23.11
N TYR A 187 -12.65 5.05 -23.09
CA TYR A 187 -13.99 4.95 -23.65
C TYR A 187 -14.19 6.03 -24.70
N VAL A 188 -14.78 5.66 -25.83
CA VAL A 188 -15.10 6.59 -26.91
C VAL A 188 -16.55 6.41 -27.30
N ILE A 189 -17.31 7.50 -27.36
CA ILE A 189 -18.69 7.48 -27.89
C ILE A 189 -18.69 8.24 -29.22
N TYR A 190 -19.26 7.64 -30.26
CA TYR A 190 -19.58 8.29 -31.53
C TYR A 190 -21.09 8.47 -31.64
N ALA A 191 -21.57 9.71 -31.61
CA ALA A 191 -23.00 9.99 -31.73
C ALA A 191 -23.28 11.44 -32.17
N SER A 192 -24.49 11.69 -32.65
CA SER A 192 -25.04 13.05 -32.73
C SER A 192 -25.33 13.60 -31.34
N THR A 193 -25.45 14.92 -31.21
CA THR A 193 -25.62 15.62 -29.93
C THR A 193 -26.81 15.08 -29.11
N ASP A 194 -27.96 14.83 -29.74
CA ASP A 194 -29.15 14.30 -29.07
C ASP A 194 -28.95 12.88 -28.52
N LYS A 195 -28.32 12.00 -29.31
CA LYS A 195 -28.03 10.63 -28.89
C LYS A 195 -26.90 10.58 -27.85
N MET A 196 -25.90 11.45 -27.98
CA MET A 196 -24.79 11.59 -27.05
C MET A 196 -25.28 11.91 -25.64
N GLU A 197 -26.27 12.81 -25.52
CA GLU A 197 -26.90 13.14 -24.24
C GLU A 197 -27.49 11.90 -23.54
N ILE A 198 -28.19 11.04 -24.29
CA ILE A 198 -28.80 9.82 -23.74
C ILE A 198 -27.74 8.82 -23.33
N LEU A 199 -26.77 8.53 -24.22
CA LEU A 199 -25.71 7.54 -23.98
C LEU A 199 -24.81 7.95 -22.80
N PHE A 200 -24.35 9.21 -22.79
CA PHE A 200 -23.46 9.67 -21.73
C PHE A 200 -24.16 9.77 -20.38
N ARG A 201 -25.44 10.20 -20.35
CA ARG A 201 -26.24 10.16 -19.12
C ARG A 201 -26.40 8.75 -18.57
N THR A 202 -26.58 7.77 -19.45
CA THR A 202 -26.65 6.35 -19.08
C THR A 202 -25.31 5.86 -18.52
N ALA A 203 -24.18 6.28 -19.09
CA ALA A 203 -22.84 6.00 -18.57
C ALA A 203 -22.60 6.59 -17.17
N ILE A 204 -23.08 7.83 -16.93
CA ILE A 204 -23.00 8.50 -15.62
C ILE A 204 -23.81 7.74 -14.57
N HIS A 205 -25.09 7.45 -14.85
CA HIS A 205 -25.95 6.69 -13.93
C HIS A 205 -25.44 5.27 -13.68
N GLY A 206 -24.84 4.65 -14.70
CA GLY A 206 -24.15 3.36 -14.61
C GLY A 206 -22.89 3.36 -13.76
N GLY A 207 -22.38 4.54 -13.38
CA GLY A 207 -21.16 4.71 -12.59
C GLY A 207 -19.87 4.39 -13.36
N LEU A 208 -19.87 4.53 -14.69
CA LEU A 208 -18.68 4.32 -15.54
C LEU A 208 -17.81 5.57 -15.65
N VAL A 209 -18.38 6.76 -15.45
CA VAL A 209 -17.69 8.05 -15.53
C VAL A 209 -17.18 8.44 -14.14
N LYS A 210 -15.93 8.05 -13.83
CA LYS A 210 -15.30 8.32 -12.52
C LYS A 210 -13.93 9.00 -12.61
N ARG A 211 -13.27 8.91 -13.76
CA ARG A 211 -11.83 9.15 -13.92
C ARG A 211 -11.56 10.14 -15.05
N ASP A 212 -10.57 11.00 -14.83
CA ASP A 212 -10.18 12.08 -15.72
C ASP A 212 -9.61 11.63 -17.07
N ALA A 213 -9.97 12.36 -18.12
CA ALA A 213 -9.44 12.24 -19.48
C ALA A 213 -9.55 10.85 -20.13
N ILE A 214 -10.42 10.00 -19.59
CA ILE A 214 -10.69 8.63 -20.09
C ILE A 214 -11.74 8.63 -21.20
N TRP A 215 -12.77 9.44 -21.03
CA TRP A 215 -13.89 9.54 -21.97
C TRP A 215 -13.54 10.51 -23.08
N ASN A 216 -13.70 10.08 -24.32
CA ASN A 216 -13.57 10.92 -25.51
C ASN A 216 -14.91 10.88 -26.27
N LEU A 217 -15.61 12.01 -26.32
CA LEU A 217 -16.91 12.15 -26.96
C LEU A 217 -16.71 12.71 -28.36
N VAL A 218 -17.13 11.93 -29.36
CA VAL A 218 -16.98 12.28 -30.77
C VAL A 218 -18.35 12.67 -31.31
N PHE A 219 -18.51 13.96 -31.59
CA PHE A 219 -19.74 14.50 -32.14
C PHE A 219 -19.71 14.41 -33.67
N THR A 220 -20.70 13.72 -34.23
CA THR A 220 -20.87 13.58 -35.69
C THR A 220 -21.63 14.77 -36.30
N ASP A 221 -22.19 15.65 -35.47
CA ASP A 221 -22.85 16.90 -35.83
C ASP A 221 -22.08 18.14 -35.32
N MET A 222 -22.50 19.32 -35.76
CA MET A 222 -21.90 20.61 -35.36
C MET A 222 -22.53 21.21 -34.10
N ASP A 223 -23.53 20.54 -33.54
CA ASP A 223 -24.39 21.06 -32.47
C ASP A 223 -23.90 20.80 -31.05
N TYR A 224 -22.69 20.25 -30.92
CA TYR A 224 -22.10 19.77 -29.68
C TYR A 224 -22.13 20.78 -28.53
N LYS A 225 -22.10 22.09 -28.81
CA LYS A 225 -22.21 23.15 -27.77
C LYS A 225 -23.54 23.14 -27.00
N LYS A 226 -24.60 22.50 -27.52
CA LYS A 226 -25.90 22.33 -26.84
C LYS A 226 -25.88 21.24 -25.76
N PHE A 227 -24.88 20.35 -25.78
CA PHE A 227 -24.73 19.24 -24.85
C PHE A 227 -24.75 19.71 -23.38
N SER A 228 -25.47 19.01 -22.51
CA SER A 228 -25.84 19.55 -21.18
C SER A 228 -24.64 19.89 -20.27
N LEU A 229 -23.55 19.13 -20.37
CA LEU A 229 -22.30 19.42 -19.65
C LEU A 229 -21.65 20.72 -20.14
N ILE A 230 -21.55 20.91 -21.45
CA ILE A 230 -20.94 22.11 -22.05
C ILE A 230 -21.84 23.33 -21.80
N ALA A 231 -23.16 23.13 -21.83
CA ALA A 231 -24.15 24.15 -21.50
C ALA A 231 -24.23 24.48 -19.99
N GLY A 232 -23.43 23.83 -19.14
CA GLY A 232 -23.31 24.14 -17.71
C GLY A 232 -24.52 23.74 -16.86
N LYS A 233 -25.33 22.78 -17.31
CA LYS A 233 -26.54 22.30 -16.59
C LYS A 233 -26.23 21.25 -15.52
N ASN A 234 -25.14 20.50 -15.69
CA ASN A 234 -24.68 19.47 -14.77
C ASN A 234 -23.19 19.68 -14.48
N ASP A 235 -22.81 19.75 -13.21
CA ASP A 235 -21.41 19.83 -12.79
C ASP A 235 -20.85 18.41 -12.63
N LEU A 236 -19.83 18.06 -13.42
CA LEU A 236 -19.04 16.85 -13.27
C LEU A 236 -17.60 17.24 -12.91
N ASN A 237 -17.05 16.59 -11.90
CA ASN A 237 -15.66 16.77 -11.46
C ASN A 237 -14.65 15.99 -12.32
N VAL A 238 -15.05 15.55 -13.51
CA VAL A 238 -14.24 14.69 -14.38
C VAL A 238 -13.99 15.38 -15.70
N THR A 239 -12.73 15.36 -16.13
CA THR A 239 -12.34 15.91 -17.45
C THR A 239 -12.72 14.98 -18.60
N VAL A 240 -13.29 15.53 -19.67
CA VAL A 240 -13.79 14.77 -20.83
C VAL A 240 -13.18 15.33 -22.10
N GLY A 241 -12.64 14.45 -22.95
CA GLY A 241 -12.18 14.83 -24.29
C GLY A 241 -13.36 15.01 -25.24
N ILE A 242 -13.37 16.08 -26.02
CA ILE A 242 -14.38 16.36 -27.03
C ILE A 242 -13.68 16.39 -28.37
N LEU A 243 -14.22 15.67 -29.35
CA LEU A 243 -13.78 15.69 -30.72
C LEU A 243 -14.96 16.12 -31.59
N SER A 244 -14.79 17.21 -32.31
CA SER A 244 -15.80 17.72 -33.24
C SER A 244 -15.15 18.18 -34.53
N MET A 245 -15.94 18.25 -35.60
CA MET A 245 -15.46 18.84 -36.85
C MET A 245 -15.19 20.34 -36.65
N SER A 246 -14.07 20.82 -37.19
CA SER A 246 -13.70 22.22 -37.11
C SER A 246 -14.71 23.11 -37.84
N SER A 247 -15.01 24.27 -37.24
CA SER A 247 -15.85 25.29 -37.87
C SER A 247 -15.30 25.76 -39.22
N GLU A 248 -13.98 25.69 -39.42
CA GLU A 248 -13.34 26.07 -40.68
C GLU A 248 -13.81 25.17 -41.85
N TYR A 249 -13.88 23.86 -41.63
CA TYR A 249 -14.33 22.92 -42.66
C TYR A 249 -15.80 23.16 -43.03
N CYS A 250 -16.63 23.37 -42.02
CA CYS A 250 -18.05 23.66 -42.23
C CYS A 250 -18.26 24.99 -42.98
N CYS A 251 -17.47 26.04 -42.72
CA CYS A 251 -17.56 27.27 -43.51
C CYS A 251 -17.18 27.09 -44.97
N ARG A 252 -16.17 26.27 -45.27
CA ARG A 252 -15.81 25.93 -46.66
C ARG A 252 -16.96 25.21 -47.38
N LEU A 253 -17.75 24.39 -46.69
CA LEU A 253 -18.92 23.72 -47.27
C LEU A 253 -20.07 24.68 -47.61
N VAL A 254 -20.29 25.72 -46.78
CA VAL A 254 -21.35 26.73 -46.97
C VAL A 254 -20.92 27.85 -47.94
N THR A 255 -19.68 27.82 -48.44
CA THR A 255 -19.13 28.78 -49.43
C THR A 255 -19.00 30.23 -48.92
N GLU A 256 -18.77 30.42 -47.61
CA GLU A 256 -18.45 31.72 -47.01
C GLU A 256 -17.13 31.63 -46.21
N THR A 257 -16.26 32.65 -46.33
CA THR A 257 -14.93 32.67 -45.70
C THR A 257 -14.93 33.06 -44.22
N TYR A 258 -16.00 33.70 -43.74
CA TYR A 258 -16.25 33.99 -42.33
C TYR A 258 -17.70 33.65 -42.01
N CYS A 259 -17.96 32.43 -41.55
CA CYS A 259 -19.30 31.97 -41.25
C CYS A 259 -19.43 31.53 -39.78
N THR A 260 -20.61 31.71 -39.20
CA THR A 260 -21.03 30.93 -38.04
C THR A 260 -21.81 29.75 -38.58
N CYS A 261 -21.32 28.53 -38.36
CA CYS A 261 -21.98 27.35 -38.90
C CYS A 261 -23.38 27.20 -38.32
N PRO A 262 -24.43 27.15 -39.18
CA PRO A 262 -25.78 26.84 -38.72
C PRO A 262 -25.80 25.48 -38.01
N SER A 263 -26.56 25.42 -36.91
CA SER A 263 -26.71 24.24 -36.06
C SER A 263 -27.22 23.01 -36.81
N ASP A 264 -28.11 23.22 -37.78
CA ASP A 264 -28.92 22.13 -38.38
C ASP A 264 -28.26 21.53 -39.63
N ILE A 265 -26.96 21.76 -39.86
CA ILE A 265 -26.27 21.27 -41.06
C ILE A 265 -25.89 19.80 -40.91
N GLN A 266 -26.41 18.97 -41.80
CA GLN A 266 -25.91 17.62 -42.04
C GLN A 266 -24.70 17.65 -42.97
N ILE A 267 -23.51 17.40 -42.41
CA ILE A 267 -22.23 17.43 -43.14
C ILE A 267 -22.26 16.48 -44.36
N GLY A 268 -22.74 15.25 -44.18
CA GLY A 268 -22.81 14.24 -45.24
C GLY A 268 -23.68 14.66 -46.42
N ALA A 269 -24.84 15.28 -46.16
CA ALA A 269 -25.74 15.75 -47.21
C ALA A 269 -25.15 16.90 -48.02
N LYS A 270 -24.53 17.89 -47.34
CA LYS A 270 -23.85 19.01 -48.01
C LYS A 270 -22.60 18.58 -48.76
N TYR A 271 -21.87 17.60 -48.26
CA TYR A 271 -20.76 16.98 -48.96
C TYR A 271 -21.21 16.31 -50.27
N LEU A 272 -22.26 15.49 -50.23
CA LEU A 272 -22.85 14.85 -51.42
C LEU A 272 -23.32 15.90 -52.43
N GLN A 273 -23.94 17.00 -51.97
CA GLN A 273 -24.35 18.11 -52.83
C GLN A 273 -23.15 18.71 -53.58
N LYS A 274 -22.07 19.06 -52.87
CA LYS A 274 -20.86 19.63 -53.49
C LYS A 274 -20.14 18.62 -54.39
N LEU A 275 -20.14 17.33 -54.03
CA LEU A 275 -19.56 16.27 -54.85
C LEU A 275 -20.26 16.16 -56.21
N MET A 276 -21.59 16.20 -56.21
CA MET A 276 -22.36 16.15 -57.45
C MET A 276 -22.13 17.41 -58.32
N PHE A 277 -21.99 18.59 -57.71
CA PHE A 277 -21.55 19.80 -58.44
C PHE A 277 -20.14 19.65 -59.03
N LEU A 278 -19.21 19.04 -58.31
CA LEU A 278 -17.86 18.75 -58.81
C LEU A 278 -17.93 17.81 -60.04
N LEU A 279 -18.67 16.71 -59.95
CA LEU A 279 -18.87 15.76 -61.06
C LEU A 279 -19.51 16.44 -62.27
N MET A 280 -20.48 17.33 -62.04
CA MET A 280 -21.07 18.11 -63.11
C MET A 280 -20.06 19.07 -63.76
N SER A 281 -19.32 19.84 -62.97
CA SER A 281 -18.35 20.81 -63.49
C SER A 281 -17.20 20.15 -64.27
N THR A 282 -16.83 18.93 -63.88
CA THR A 282 -15.80 18.15 -64.57
C THR A 282 -16.31 17.63 -65.90
N VAL A 283 -17.57 17.19 -65.97
CA VAL A 283 -18.17 16.80 -67.25
C VAL A 283 -18.29 17.99 -68.21
N ILE A 284 -18.71 19.16 -67.73
CA ILE A 284 -18.78 20.38 -68.55
C ILE A 284 -17.40 20.70 -69.15
N GLN A 285 -16.35 20.70 -68.33
CA GLN A 285 -14.98 20.97 -68.80
C GLN A 285 -14.51 19.97 -69.88
N ILE A 286 -14.90 18.70 -69.77
CA ILE A 286 -14.54 17.67 -70.74
C ILE A 286 -15.31 17.86 -72.05
N GLN A 287 -16.58 18.25 -71.98
CA GLN A 287 -17.37 18.56 -73.17
C GLN A 287 -16.84 19.81 -73.89
N GLU A 288 -16.44 20.85 -73.15
CA GLU A 288 -15.76 22.03 -73.71
C GLU A 288 -14.44 21.67 -74.41
N SER A 289 -13.73 20.63 -73.94
CA SER A 289 -12.51 20.13 -74.58
C SER A 289 -12.75 19.31 -75.86
N GLY A 290 -14.01 19.11 -76.25
CA GLY A 290 -14.41 18.41 -77.48
C GLY A 290 -14.50 16.89 -77.36
N ILE A 291 -14.49 16.34 -76.13
CA ILE A 291 -14.62 14.90 -75.87
C ILE A 291 -16.09 14.59 -75.51
N ASN A 292 -16.78 13.85 -76.36
CA ASN A 292 -18.15 13.41 -76.07
C ASN A 292 -18.17 12.16 -75.18
N LEU A 293 -18.91 12.23 -74.07
CA LEU A 293 -19.11 11.13 -73.12
C LEU A 293 -20.37 10.33 -73.47
N GLU A 294 -20.24 9.32 -74.34
CA GLU A 294 -21.35 8.43 -74.68
C GLU A 294 -21.47 7.25 -73.67
N PRO A 295 -22.69 6.72 -73.41
CA PRO A 295 -22.87 5.58 -72.52
C PRO A 295 -22.24 4.30 -73.08
N ILE A 296 -21.36 3.66 -72.29
CA ILE A 296 -20.64 2.45 -72.69
C ILE A 296 -21.46 1.22 -72.32
N LYS A 297 -21.78 0.37 -73.30
CA LYS A 297 -22.46 -0.92 -73.10
C LYS A 297 -21.42 -2.03 -72.96
N ALA A 298 -21.41 -2.72 -71.83
CA ALA A 298 -20.48 -3.83 -71.56
C ALA A 298 -21.22 -5.08 -71.06
N ASN A 299 -20.83 -6.26 -71.55
CA ASN A 299 -21.41 -7.54 -71.16
C ASN A 299 -20.48 -8.28 -70.19
N CYS A 300 -20.94 -8.54 -68.97
CA CYS A 300 -20.10 -9.14 -67.92
C CYS A 300 -19.84 -10.64 -68.08
N GLN A 301 -20.39 -11.30 -69.10
CA GLN A 301 -20.12 -12.71 -69.39
C GLN A 301 -18.95 -12.93 -70.36
N LYS A 302 -18.56 -11.91 -71.14
CA LYS A 302 -17.40 -12.01 -72.04
C LYS A 302 -16.17 -11.46 -71.36
N ASN A 303 -15.29 -12.35 -70.88
CA ASN A 303 -13.93 -11.97 -70.51
C ASN A 303 -13.17 -11.58 -71.79
N GLY A 304 -12.94 -10.29 -71.97
CA GLY A 304 -12.05 -9.76 -73.02
C GLY A 304 -12.79 -9.19 -74.22
N VAL A 305 -13.28 -7.96 -74.07
CA VAL A 305 -13.04 -6.97 -75.13
C VAL A 305 -11.96 -6.06 -74.57
N LEU A 306 -10.78 -6.08 -75.18
CA LEU A 306 -9.71 -5.13 -74.89
C LEU A 306 -10.31 -3.73 -75.09
N ALA A 307 -10.38 -2.90 -74.04
CA ALA A 307 -10.81 -1.51 -74.19
C ALA A 307 -10.05 -0.87 -75.35
N SER A 308 -10.78 -0.25 -76.28
CA SER A 308 -10.20 0.59 -77.32
C SER A 308 -9.28 1.63 -76.68
N ALA A 309 -8.15 1.94 -77.33
CA ALA A 309 -7.21 2.96 -76.85
C ALA A 309 -7.91 4.30 -76.55
N ASP A 310 -8.97 4.62 -77.32
CA ASP A 310 -9.82 5.79 -77.14
C ASP A 310 -10.54 5.82 -75.78
N ASN A 311 -11.00 4.67 -75.26
CA ASN A 311 -11.70 4.62 -73.98
C ASN A 311 -10.76 4.93 -72.80
N ASN A 312 -9.51 4.45 -72.86
CA ASN A 312 -8.50 4.79 -71.85
C ASN A 312 -8.13 6.27 -71.87
N ILE A 313 -8.14 6.90 -73.06
CA ILE A 313 -7.93 8.34 -73.21
C ILE A 313 -9.07 9.12 -72.54
N THR A 314 -10.33 8.72 -72.74
CA THR A 314 -11.48 9.39 -72.11
C THR A 314 -11.45 9.30 -70.58
N VAL A 315 -11.13 8.13 -70.02
CA VAL A 315 -11.03 7.94 -68.56
C VAL A 315 -9.88 8.76 -67.97
N ASN A 316 -8.71 8.76 -68.62
CA ASN A 316 -7.56 9.54 -68.16
C ASN A 316 -7.81 11.05 -68.24
N ALA A 317 -8.46 11.53 -69.32
CA ALA A 317 -8.87 12.92 -69.46
C ALA A 317 -9.87 13.35 -68.38
N PHE A 318 -10.81 12.46 -68.02
CA PHE A 318 -11.73 12.69 -66.92
C PHE A 318 -11.00 12.81 -65.58
N ILE A 319 -10.08 11.89 -65.29
CA ILE A 319 -9.32 11.90 -64.03
C ILE A 319 -8.44 13.16 -63.92
N SER A 320 -7.83 13.62 -65.02
CA SER A 320 -7.05 14.87 -65.01
C SER A 320 -7.95 16.09 -64.76
N ALA A 321 -9.08 16.20 -65.46
CA ALA A 321 -10.03 17.30 -65.25
C ALA A 321 -10.61 17.30 -63.83
N LEU A 322 -10.88 16.12 -63.28
CA LEU A 322 -11.30 15.94 -61.89
C LEU A 322 -10.24 16.43 -60.90
N ARG A 323 -8.95 16.14 -61.15
CA ARG A 323 -7.86 16.60 -60.30
C ARG A 323 -7.78 18.13 -60.27
N ASP A 324 -7.81 18.76 -61.44
CA ASP A 324 -7.74 20.22 -61.57
C ASP A 324 -8.91 20.90 -60.84
N LYS A 325 -10.14 20.37 -61.04
CA LYS A 325 -11.33 20.91 -60.36
C LYS A 325 -11.30 20.69 -58.85
N ILE A 326 -10.71 19.61 -58.35
CA ILE A 326 -10.59 19.39 -56.91
C ILE A 326 -9.70 20.45 -56.25
N GLU A 327 -8.68 20.94 -56.95
CA GLU A 327 -7.85 22.05 -56.48
C GLU A 327 -8.63 23.37 -56.40
N ASP A 328 -9.55 23.63 -57.34
CA ASP A 328 -10.43 24.82 -57.34
C ASP A 328 -11.32 24.91 -56.08
N TYR A 329 -11.72 23.77 -55.49
CA TYR A 329 -12.62 23.71 -54.34
C TYR A 329 -11.93 23.92 -52.97
N ASN A 330 -10.81 24.65 -52.90
CA ASN A 330 -10.16 25.14 -51.67
C ASN A 330 -10.06 24.12 -50.52
N GLY A 331 -9.76 22.86 -50.86
CA GLY A 331 -9.53 21.80 -49.88
C GLY A 331 -10.77 21.27 -49.17
N ILE A 332 -11.96 21.30 -49.79
CA ILE A 332 -13.16 20.57 -49.30
C ILE A 332 -12.98 19.05 -49.48
N PHE A 333 -12.40 18.65 -50.61
CA PHE A 333 -12.23 17.25 -51.00
C PHE A 333 -10.81 16.76 -50.73
N LEU A 334 -10.70 15.48 -50.39
CA LEU A 334 -9.46 14.71 -50.37
C LEU A 334 -9.59 13.61 -51.43
N TYR A 335 -8.73 13.66 -52.45
CA TYR A 335 -8.70 12.67 -53.52
C TYR A 335 -7.57 11.67 -53.31
N ARG A 336 -7.89 10.38 -53.45
CA ARG A 336 -6.97 9.25 -53.41
C ARG A 336 -7.06 8.47 -54.71
N GLU A 337 -6.00 8.56 -55.51
CA GLU A 337 -5.93 8.00 -56.86
C GLU A 337 -5.93 6.48 -56.90
N ASP A 338 -5.30 5.83 -55.91
CA ASP A 338 -5.20 4.37 -55.79
C ASP A 338 -6.58 3.70 -55.70
N GLN A 339 -7.55 4.37 -55.07
CA GLN A 339 -8.89 3.85 -54.87
C GLN A 339 -9.96 4.58 -55.68
N TYR A 340 -9.58 5.58 -56.48
CA TYR A 340 -10.50 6.56 -57.08
C TYR A 340 -11.45 7.17 -56.05
N LEU A 341 -10.97 7.35 -54.82
CA LEU A 341 -11.77 7.72 -53.67
C LEU A 341 -11.71 9.22 -53.46
N ILE A 342 -12.87 9.86 -53.47
CA ILE A 342 -13.09 11.21 -52.99
C ILE A 342 -13.71 11.10 -51.59
N SER A 343 -13.07 11.69 -50.59
CA SER A 343 -13.65 11.88 -49.26
C SER A 343 -13.63 13.36 -48.90
N TYR A 344 -14.29 13.74 -47.82
CA TYR A 344 -14.08 15.08 -47.27
C TYR A 344 -12.71 15.21 -46.61
N ARG A 345 -12.11 16.41 -46.70
CA ARG A 345 -10.90 16.77 -45.96
C ARG A 345 -11.27 17.15 -44.53
N ALA A 346 -11.47 16.15 -43.69
CA ALA A 346 -11.80 16.34 -42.28
C ALA A 346 -10.69 17.10 -41.55
N ILE A 347 -11.09 18.15 -40.83
CA ILE A 347 -10.28 18.85 -39.82
C ILE A 347 -11.04 18.66 -38.52
N ILE A 348 -10.47 17.92 -37.58
CA ILE A 348 -11.14 17.61 -36.31
C ILE A 348 -10.44 18.39 -35.21
N ASP A 349 -11.21 19.19 -34.49
CA ASP A 349 -10.72 19.91 -33.32
C ASP A 349 -10.90 19.01 -32.10
N ILE A 350 -9.82 18.89 -31.32
CA ILE A 350 -9.76 18.11 -30.09
C ILE A 350 -9.69 19.10 -28.95
N GLU A 351 -10.72 19.09 -28.11
CA GLU A 351 -10.90 20.00 -26.98
C GLU A 351 -10.99 19.18 -25.69
N LEU A 352 -10.54 19.76 -24.57
CA LEU A 352 -10.67 19.17 -23.24
C LEU A 352 -11.69 19.98 -22.46
N LEU A 353 -12.72 19.31 -21.94
CA LEU A 353 -13.69 19.89 -21.03
C LEU A 353 -13.23 19.66 -19.59
N ASP A 354 -12.88 20.74 -18.89
CA ASP A 354 -12.56 20.75 -17.46
C ASP A 354 -13.61 21.56 -16.69
N GLY A 355 -14.54 20.84 -16.04
CA GLY A 355 -15.74 21.41 -15.43
C GLY A 355 -16.62 22.13 -16.46
N LYS A 356 -16.43 23.44 -16.60
CA LYS A 356 -17.16 24.32 -17.54
C LYS A 356 -16.30 24.90 -18.65
N ASN A 357 -14.98 24.78 -18.53
CA ASN A 357 -14.04 25.39 -19.45
C ASN A 357 -13.70 24.41 -20.57
N LEU A 358 -13.90 24.86 -21.80
CA LEU A 358 -13.56 24.13 -23.01
C LEU A 358 -12.20 24.64 -23.49
N GLU A 359 -11.15 23.84 -23.32
CA GLU A 359 -9.79 24.22 -23.70
C GLU A 359 -9.37 23.51 -25.01
N PRO A 360 -8.87 24.23 -26.03
CA PRO A 360 -8.37 23.59 -27.24
C PRO A 360 -7.06 22.84 -26.96
N LEU A 361 -7.02 21.55 -27.31
CA LEU A 361 -5.88 20.66 -27.06
C LEU A 361 -5.05 20.45 -28.33
N ALA A 362 -5.70 20.11 -29.44
CA ALA A 362 -5.03 19.81 -30.71
C ALA A 362 -6.00 19.90 -31.89
N ASN A 363 -5.47 19.98 -33.12
CA ASN A 363 -6.21 19.72 -34.34
C ASN A 363 -5.72 18.45 -35.02
N TRP A 364 -6.59 17.76 -35.72
CA TRP A 364 -6.26 16.55 -36.47
C TRP A 364 -6.59 16.72 -37.95
N THR A 365 -5.65 16.32 -38.79
CA THR A 365 -5.86 16.18 -40.24
C THR A 365 -5.24 14.90 -40.75
N LYS A 366 -5.84 14.27 -41.77
CA LYS A 366 -5.32 12.99 -42.29
C LYS A 366 -3.88 13.05 -42.82
N ARG A 367 -3.41 14.22 -43.28
CA ARG A 367 -2.04 14.39 -43.81
C ARG A 367 -1.01 14.65 -42.72
N ASN A 368 -1.33 15.49 -41.74
CA ASN A 368 -0.36 15.92 -40.72
C ASN A 368 -0.50 15.16 -39.41
N GLY A 369 -1.52 14.31 -39.26
CA GLY A 369 -1.88 13.69 -38.00
C GLY A 369 -2.39 14.73 -37.00
N ILE A 370 -2.06 14.52 -35.72
CA ILE A 370 -2.40 15.43 -34.63
C ILE A 370 -1.35 16.52 -34.50
N VAL A 371 -1.77 17.78 -34.56
CA VAL A 371 -0.95 18.95 -34.26
C VAL A 371 -1.45 19.58 -32.97
N GLU A 372 -0.59 19.59 -31.96
CA GLU A 372 -0.90 20.10 -30.62
C GLU A 372 -1.01 21.63 -30.61
N ALA A 373 -1.90 22.16 -29.78
CA ALA A 373 -2.07 23.60 -29.60
C ALA A 373 -0.86 24.21 -28.84
N ALA A 374 -0.57 25.48 -29.07
CA ALA A 374 0.61 26.14 -28.52
C ALA A 374 0.67 26.05 -26.98
N GLY A 375 1.70 25.37 -26.45
CA GLY A 375 1.94 25.23 -25.00
C GLY A 375 1.12 24.14 -24.31
N LYS A 376 0.41 23.28 -25.06
CA LYS A 376 -0.34 22.13 -24.53
C LYS A 376 0.26 20.84 -25.11
N GLU A 377 0.54 19.85 -24.25
CA GLU A 377 1.04 18.53 -24.65
C GLU A 377 0.01 17.46 -24.30
N ILE A 378 -0.19 16.48 -25.19
CA ILE A 378 -1.07 15.34 -24.93
C ILE A 378 -0.31 14.32 -24.08
N LYS A 379 -0.67 14.27 -22.79
CA LYS A 379 -0.13 13.27 -21.86
C LYS A 379 -0.99 12.00 -21.85
N PRO A 380 -0.39 10.81 -21.69
CA PRO A 380 -1.14 9.59 -21.45
C PRO A 380 -1.89 9.70 -20.12
N SER A 381 -3.12 9.18 -20.06
CA SER A 381 -3.84 9.05 -18.80
C SER A 381 -3.11 8.09 -17.86
N LYS A 382 -3.19 8.36 -16.56
CA LYS A 382 -2.60 7.45 -15.56
C LYS A 382 -3.27 6.09 -15.62
N ARG A 383 -2.48 5.04 -15.38
CA ARG A 383 -3.02 3.69 -15.19
C ARG A 383 -3.89 3.66 -13.94
N TYR A 384 -4.81 2.70 -13.87
CA TYR A 384 -5.68 2.56 -12.73
C TYR A 384 -5.73 1.11 -12.28
N PHE A 385 -5.60 0.88 -10.97
CA PHE A 385 -5.65 -0.45 -10.38
C PHE A 385 -6.60 -0.49 -9.20
N ARG A 386 -7.28 -1.62 -9.04
CA ARG A 386 -8.06 -1.91 -7.83
C ARG A 386 -7.16 -2.63 -6.85
N VAL A 387 -6.81 -1.95 -5.76
CA VAL A 387 -5.88 -2.49 -4.76
C VAL A 387 -6.67 -3.06 -3.61
N GLY A 388 -6.59 -4.38 -3.46
CA GLY A 388 -7.23 -5.13 -2.40
C GLY A 388 -6.41 -5.08 -1.10
N THR A 389 -7.06 -4.80 0.03
CA THR A 389 -6.43 -4.89 1.36
C THR A 389 -7.43 -5.41 2.40
N ALA A 390 -6.93 -5.97 3.50
CA ALA A 390 -7.75 -6.49 4.60
C ALA A 390 -7.31 -5.90 5.94
N GLU A 391 -8.19 -5.89 6.95
CA GLU A 391 -7.90 -5.28 8.26
C GLU A 391 -6.88 -6.11 9.05
N ALA A 392 -5.74 -5.51 9.42
CA ALA A 392 -4.72 -6.12 10.27
C ALA A 392 -3.88 -5.06 10.98
N LEU A 393 -3.63 -5.25 12.29
CA LEU A 393 -2.77 -4.36 13.07
C LEU A 393 -1.28 -4.74 12.88
N PRO A 394 -0.35 -3.78 12.66
CA PRO A 394 -0.50 -2.36 12.32
C PRO A 394 -0.45 -2.06 10.81
N TRP A 395 -0.78 -3.06 9.99
CA TRP A 395 -0.62 -3.04 8.53
C TRP A 395 -1.64 -2.17 7.82
N SER A 396 -2.92 -2.34 8.14
CA SER A 396 -4.05 -1.72 7.47
C SER A 396 -5.20 -1.65 8.45
N THR A 397 -5.47 -0.44 8.94
CA THR A 397 -6.45 -0.18 10.00
C THR A 397 -7.32 0.99 9.62
N ILE A 398 -8.56 0.99 10.13
CA ILE A 398 -9.46 2.12 9.95
C ILE A 398 -8.97 3.25 10.85
N LYS A 399 -8.76 4.44 10.27
CA LYS A 399 -8.33 5.62 11.00
C LYS A 399 -9.46 6.10 11.90
N LYS A 400 -9.24 6.04 13.22
CA LYS A 400 -10.23 6.47 14.23
C LYS A 400 -9.91 7.87 14.73
N ASN A 401 -10.94 8.66 15.02
CA ASN A 401 -10.76 9.97 15.64
C ASN A 401 -10.27 9.79 17.09
N PRO A 402 -9.16 10.45 17.51
CA PRO A 402 -8.60 10.30 18.85
C PRO A 402 -9.57 10.66 20.00
N GLU A 403 -10.54 11.54 19.76
CA GLU A 403 -11.45 12.04 20.80
C GLU A 403 -12.75 11.23 20.91
N THR A 404 -13.33 10.80 19.78
CA THR A 404 -14.63 10.10 19.74
C THR A 404 -14.50 8.59 19.53
N GLY A 405 -13.36 8.10 19.02
CA GLY A 405 -13.16 6.70 18.66
C GLY A 405 -13.92 6.24 17.41
N GLU A 406 -14.65 7.14 16.74
CA GLU A 406 -15.39 6.85 15.53
C GLU A 406 -14.48 6.82 14.28
N PRO A 407 -14.82 6.02 13.25
CA PRO A 407 -14.05 5.97 12.02
C PRO A 407 -14.14 7.29 11.25
N MET A 408 -13.00 7.87 10.91
CA MET A 408 -12.97 9.08 10.09
C MET A 408 -13.37 8.76 8.65
N LYS A 409 -14.19 9.65 8.07
CA LYS A 409 -14.65 9.57 6.70
C LYS A 409 -14.13 10.77 5.92
N ASP A 410 -13.85 10.55 4.64
CA ASP A 410 -13.49 11.59 3.68
C ASP A 410 -14.71 12.47 3.33
N SER A 411 -14.47 13.58 2.64
CA SER A 411 -15.44 14.49 2.03
C SER A 411 -16.49 13.78 1.17
N GLU A 412 -16.15 12.63 0.59
CA GLU A 412 -17.02 11.76 -0.21
C GLU A 412 -17.79 10.71 0.63
N GLY A 413 -17.57 10.66 1.95
CA GLY A 413 -18.19 9.69 2.86
C GLY A 413 -17.48 8.33 2.97
N ASN A 414 -16.35 8.15 2.27
CA ASN A 414 -15.53 6.93 2.28
C ASN A 414 -14.70 6.82 3.57
N ILE A 415 -14.50 5.61 4.10
CA ILE A 415 -13.72 5.40 5.33
C ILE A 415 -12.23 5.60 5.04
N ILE A 416 -11.54 6.37 5.89
CA ILE A 416 -10.10 6.62 5.76
C ILE A 416 -9.32 5.46 6.40
N TRP A 417 -8.38 4.90 5.65
CA TRP A 417 -7.49 3.85 6.10
C TRP A 417 -6.11 4.41 6.43
N GLU A 418 -5.47 3.84 7.44
CA GLU A 418 -4.08 4.12 7.79
C GLU A 418 -3.33 2.83 8.14
N GLY A 419 -2.03 2.81 7.90
CA GLY A 419 -1.19 1.68 8.25
C GLY A 419 -0.01 1.52 7.31
N TYR A 420 0.88 0.60 7.66
CA TYR A 420 2.09 0.31 6.88
C TYR A 420 1.80 0.03 5.40
N CYS A 421 0.78 -0.78 5.12
CA CYS A 421 0.41 -1.16 3.76
C CYS A 421 -0.21 0.02 2.99
N ILE A 422 -0.91 0.93 3.66
CA ILE A 422 -1.53 2.09 3.01
C ILE A 422 -0.46 3.07 2.52
N ASP A 423 0.51 3.41 3.38
CA ASP A 423 1.65 4.25 3.01
C ASP A 423 2.48 3.62 1.87
N PHE A 424 2.61 2.29 1.90
CA PHE A 424 3.29 1.54 0.84
C PHE A 424 2.53 1.61 -0.49
N ILE A 425 1.20 1.44 -0.49
CA ILE A 425 0.38 1.56 -1.71
C ILE A 425 0.49 2.97 -2.30
N GLU A 426 0.42 4.02 -1.47
CA GLU A 426 0.57 5.41 -1.90
C GLU A 426 1.93 5.64 -2.56
N THR A 427 3.01 5.15 -1.94
CA THR A 427 4.36 5.28 -2.47
C THR A 427 4.54 4.49 -3.78
N LEU A 428 3.94 3.31 -3.88
CA LEU A 428 3.95 2.50 -5.09
C LEU A 428 3.20 3.19 -6.24
N SER A 429 2.05 3.80 -5.95
CA SER A 429 1.23 4.59 -6.87
C SER A 429 2.00 5.77 -7.45
N ILE A 430 2.71 6.54 -6.61
CA ILE A 430 3.55 7.66 -7.06
C ILE A 430 4.68 7.17 -7.97
N LYS A 431 5.32 6.06 -7.63
CA LYS A 431 6.49 5.54 -8.34
C LYS A 431 6.14 4.93 -9.70
N MET A 432 5.03 4.19 -9.77
CA MET A 432 4.54 3.55 -11.00
C MET A 432 3.55 4.44 -11.78
N ASN A 433 3.25 5.64 -11.27
CA ASN A 433 2.33 6.63 -11.86
C ASN A 433 0.95 6.05 -12.21
N PHE A 434 0.27 5.46 -11.21
CA PHE A 434 -1.09 4.96 -11.33
C PHE A 434 -2.00 5.52 -10.23
N ASP A 435 -3.29 5.64 -10.53
CA ASP A 435 -4.34 5.92 -9.54
C ASP A 435 -4.98 4.62 -9.07
N TYR A 436 -5.57 4.59 -7.88
CA TYR A 436 -6.14 3.36 -7.33
C TYR A 436 -7.33 3.60 -6.43
N ASP A 437 -8.20 2.58 -6.37
CA ASP A 437 -9.23 2.48 -5.34
C ASP A 437 -8.89 1.32 -4.40
N LEU A 438 -9.08 1.57 -3.10
CA LEU A 438 -8.95 0.53 -2.08
C LEU A 438 -10.22 -0.31 -2.02
N ILE A 439 -10.08 -1.60 -2.31
CA ILE A 439 -11.16 -2.59 -2.21
C ILE A 439 -10.91 -3.45 -0.97
N ILE A 440 -11.92 -3.53 -0.11
CA ILE A 440 -11.89 -4.42 1.06
C ILE A 440 -12.80 -5.61 0.77
N PRO A 441 -12.35 -6.85 1.01
CA PRO A 441 -13.18 -8.02 0.82
C PRO A 441 -14.40 -7.96 1.75
N ALA A 442 -15.54 -8.48 1.28
CA ALA A 442 -16.79 -8.48 2.05
C ALA A 442 -16.64 -9.16 3.43
N ASP A 443 -15.85 -10.24 3.47
CA ASP A 443 -15.58 -11.01 4.70
C ASP A 443 -14.55 -10.35 5.62
N LYS A 444 -13.86 -9.30 5.16
CA LYS A 444 -12.73 -8.62 5.83
C LYS A 444 -11.54 -9.52 6.19
N THR A 445 -11.49 -10.73 5.67
CA THR A 445 -10.41 -11.70 5.90
C THR A 445 -9.44 -11.75 4.71
N PHE A 446 -8.23 -12.25 4.95
CA PHE A 446 -7.26 -12.49 3.89
C PHE A 446 -7.68 -13.62 2.93
N GLY A 447 -8.46 -14.57 3.42
CA GLY A 447 -9.02 -15.67 2.62
C GLY A 447 -8.58 -17.06 3.08
N GLU A 448 -9.52 -17.99 3.06
CA GLU A 448 -9.32 -19.40 3.39
C GLU A 448 -9.80 -20.29 2.23
N LYS A 449 -9.16 -21.45 2.08
CA LYS A 449 -9.55 -22.47 1.09
C LYS A 449 -10.78 -23.20 1.60
N LEU A 450 -11.89 -23.07 0.89
CA LEU A 450 -13.11 -23.82 1.16
C LEU A 450 -12.95 -25.26 0.67
N SER A 451 -13.77 -26.17 1.20
CA SER A 451 -13.79 -27.59 0.79
C SER A 451 -14.14 -27.81 -0.69
N ASN A 452 -14.78 -26.83 -1.34
CA ASN A 452 -15.09 -26.83 -2.77
C ASN A 452 -13.92 -26.39 -3.67
N GLY A 453 -12.75 -26.06 -3.09
CA GLY A 453 -11.57 -25.58 -3.80
C GLY A 453 -11.60 -24.08 -4.14
N LYS A 454 -12.67 -23.36 -3.83
CA LYS A 454 -12.73 -21.89 -3.98
C LYS A 454 -12.10 -21.20 -2.77
N TRP A 455 -11.63 -19.98 -3.00
CA TRP A 455 -11.07 -19.11 -1.98
C TRP A 455 -12.03 -18.00 -1.61
N THR A 456 -12.08 -17.67 -0.32
CA THR A 456 -12.80 -16.50 0.23
C THR A 456 -11.85 -15.33 0.45
N GLY A 457 -12.36 -14.20 0.93
CA GLY A 457 -11.56 -13.04 1.31
C GLY A 457 -10.71 -12.46 0.17
N LEU A 458 -9.63 -11.78 0.54
CA LEU A 458 -8.75 -11.06 -0.39
C LEU A 458 -8.18 -11.94 -1.52
N ILE A 459 -7.78 -13.18 -1.20
CA ILE A 459 -7.27 -14.14 -2.20
C ILE A 459 -8.38 -14.55 -3.17
N GLY A 460 -9.59 -14.77 -2.67
CA GLY A 460 -10.75 -15.09 -3.50
C GLY A 460 -11.08 -13.96 -4.47
N ASP A 461 -11.04 -12.72 -4.00
CA ASP A 461 -11.32 -11.52 -4.82
C ASP A 461 -10.27 -11.36 -5.93
N LEU A 462 -8.99 -11.60 -5.61
CA LEU A 462 -7.90 -11.55 -6.58
C LEU A 462 -8.00 -12.67 -7.61
N ALA A 463 -8.31 -13.90 -7.18
CA ALA A 463 -8.52 -15.04 -8.08
C ALA A 463 -9.71 -14.82 -9.03
N ARG A 464 -10.77 -14.13 -8.57
CA ARG A 464 -11.93 -13.74 -9.41
C ARG A 464 -11.68 -12.50 -10.29
N GLY A 465 -10.57 -11.78 -10.09
CA GLY A 465 -10.29 -10.52 -10.77
C GLY A 465 -11.15 -9.34 -10.29
N GLU A 466 -11.72 -9.41 -9.09
CA GLU A 466 -12.41 -8.28 -8.44
C GLU A 466 -11.41 -7.23 -7.95
N THR A 467 -10.20 -7.65 -7.61
CA THR A 467 -9.02 -6.81 -7.34
C THR A 467 -7.92 -7.14 -8.34
N ASP A 468 -7.06 -6.16 -8.65
CA ASP A 468 -5.95 -6.32 -9.60
C ASP A 468 -4.62 -6.62 -8.88
N ILE A 469 -4.43 -5.99 -7.70
CA ILE A 469 -3.25 -6.12 -6.85
C ILE A 469 -3.75 -6.30 -5.41
N ALA A 470 -3.20 -7.23 -4.65
CA ALA A 470 -3.48 -7.39 -3.22
C ALA A 470 -2.26 -7.02 -2.38
N ILE A 471 -2.41 -5.99 -1.54
CA ILE A 471 -1.36 -5.48 -0.65
C ILE A 471 -1.89 -5.51 0.79
N GLY A 472 -1.25 -6.31 1.63
CA GLY A 472 -1.64 -6.54 3.02
C GLY A 472 -0.66 -7.47 3.71
N ALA A 473 -0.90 -7.80 4.97
CA ALA A 473 -0.15 -8.83 5.73
C ALA A 473 -0.46 -10.26 5.23
N LEU A 474 -0.26 -10.49 3.93
CA LEU A 474 -0.56 -11.73 3.25
C LEU A 474 0.68 -12.61 3.25
N THR A 475 0.64 -13.72 4.00
CA THR A 475 1.71 -14.72 3.99
C THR A 475 1.81 -15.44 2.65
N MET A 476 3.04 -15.58 2.16
CA MET A 476 3.37 -16.39 0.99
C MET A 476 3.34 -17.88 1.38
N THR A 477 2.44 -18.65 0.77
CA THR A 477 2.28 -20.09 1.04
C THR A 477 2.00 -20.82 -0.27
N SER A 478 2.49 -22.06 -0.40
CA SER A 478 2.32 -22.86 -1.62
C SER A 478 0.85 -23.05 -2.01
N GLU A 479 -0.07 -23.23 -1.05
CA GLU A 479 -1.50 -23.38 -1.35
C GLU A 479 -2.12 -22.14 -2.00
N ARG A 480 -1.63 -20.95 -1.67
CA ARG A 480 -2.08 -19.68 -2.25
C ARG A 480 -1.47 -19.46 -3.63
N GLU A 481 -0.21 -19.84 -3.81
CA GLU A 481 0.52 -19.74 -5.07
C GLU A 481 -0.10 -20.59 -6.20
N GLU A 482 -0.93 -21.59 -5.85
CA GLU A 482 -1.71 -22.36 -6.84
C GLU A 482 -2.73 -21.48 -7.61
N VAL A 483 -3.25 -20.42 -7.00
CA VAL A 483 -4.37 -19.61 -7.55
C VAL A 483 -4.01 -18.14 -7.83
N ILE A 484 -2.94 -17.64 -7.23
CA ILE A 484 -2.45 -16.26 -7.35
C ILE A 484 -0.93 -16.26 -7.43
N ASP A 485 -0.34 -15.24 -8.04
CA ASP A 485 1.12 -15.12 -8.11
C ASP A 485 1.62 -14.10 -7.09
N PHE A 486 2.70 -14.43 -6.39
CA PHE A 486 3.38 -13.50 -5.49
C PHE A 486 4.51 -12.77 -6.21
N VAL A 487 4.75 -11.52 -5.81
CA VAL A 487 5.95 -10.77 -6.18
C VAL A 487 7.03 -10.94 -5.10
N ALA A 488 8.21 -10.34 -5.32
CA ALA A 488 9.27 -10.31 -4.33
C ALA A 488 8.75 -9.88 -2.94
N PRO A 489 9.07 -10.63 -1.86
CA PRO A 489 8.56 -10.33 -0.53
C PRO A 489 9.09 -8.98 -0.04
N TYR A 490 8.21 -8.16 0.53
CA TYR A 490 8.58 -6.84 1.05
C TYR A 490 8.91 -6.86 2.55
N PHE A 491 8.48 -7.90 3.27
CA PHE A 491 8.74 -8.06 4.71
C PHE A 491 9.08 -9.52 5.03
N GLU A 492 10.35 -9.80 5.35
CA GLU A 492 10.85 -11.16 5.56
C GLU A 492 10.73 -11.66 7.01
N GLN A 493 10.77 -10.74 7.99
CA GLN A 493 10.80 -11.06 9.43
C GLN A 493 9.40 -11.34 10.02
N SER A 494 8.53 -12.01 9.27
CA SER A 494 7.19 -12.44 9.69
C SER A 494 7.15 -13.95 9.92
N GLY A 495 6.31 -14.39 10.86
CA GLY A 495 6.26 -15.77 11.32
C GLY A 495 5.58 -15.86 12.67
N ILE A 496 5.84 -16.93 13.41
CA ILE A 496 5.23 -17.14 14.73
C ILE A 496 6.20 -16.70 15.83
N LEU A 497 5.68 -16.01 16.83
CA LEU A 497 6.43 -15.59 18.02
C LEU A 497 5.66 -15.91 19.29
N ILE A 498 6.36 -15.88 20.41
CA ILE A 498 5.83 -16.16 21.73
C ILE A 498 5.94 -14.90 22.59
N VAL A 499 4.86 -14.55 23.28
CA VAL A 499 4.82 -13.43 24.23
C VAL A 499 4.51 -13.93 25.63
N MET A 500 5.21 -13.37 26.61
CA MET A 500 4.94 -13.56 28.05
C MET A 500 4.98 -12.21 28.78
N ARG A 501 4.53 -12.20 30.02
CA ARG A 501 4.70 -11.06 30.92
C ARG A 501 6.06 -11.13 31.61
N LYS A 502 6.70 -9.97 31.80
CA LYS A 502 7.89 -9.84 32.66
C LYS A 502 7.53 -10.22 34.10
N PRO A 503 8.25 -11.15 34.74
CA PRO A 503 7.95 -11.56 36.10
C PRO A 503 8.18 -10.39 37.08
N VAL A 504 7.19 -10.11 37.93
CA VAL A 504 7.32 -9.08 38.97
C VAL A 504 8.11 -9.65 40.15
N ARG A 505 9.27 -9.07 40.45
CA ARG A 505 10.09 -9.48 41.60
C ARG A 505 9.42 -9.00 42.90
N LYS A 506 8.99 -9.92 43.77
CA LYS A 506 8.48 -9.60 45.11
C LYS A 506 9.65 -9.10 45.98
N THR A 507 9.60 -7.84 46.43
CA THR A 507 10.60 -7.28 47.35
C THR A 507 10.24 -7.63 48.80
N SER A 508 11.25 -7.88 49.63
CA SER A 508 11.08 -8.16 51.06
C SER A 508 12.15 -7.44 51.87
N LEU A 509 11.73 -6.78 52.96
CA LEU A 509 12.58 -5.94 53.81
C LEU A 509 13.68 -6.72 54.56
N PHE A 510 13.46 -8.01 54.82
CA PHE A 510 14.37 -8.88 55.59
C PHE A 510 15.01 -9.97 54.72
N LYS A 511 15.14 -9.72 53.41
CA LYS A 511 15.72 -10.70 52.47
C LYS A 511 17.14 -11.13 52.82
N PHE A 512 17.94 -10.27 53.47
CA PHE A 512 19.28 -10.65 53.93
C PHE A 512 19.29 -11.70 55.07
N MET A 513 18.20 -11.82 55.83
CA MET A 513 18.13 -12.77 56.95
C MET A 513 17.92 -14.21 56.47
N THR A 514 17.36 -14.40 55.26
CA THR A 514 17.10 -15.72 54.66
C THR A 514 18.37 -16.42 54.16
N VAL A 515 19.53 -15.75 54.21
CA VAL A 515 20.85 -16.33 53.84
C VAL A 515 21.24 -17.49 54.77
N LEU A 516 20.84 -17.42 56.05
CA LEU A 516 21.03 -18.50 57.02
C LEU A 516 19.68 -19.05 57.44
N ARG A 517 19.60 -20.37 57.60
CA ARG A 517 18.41 -21.00 58.16
C ARG A 517 18.24 -20.60 59.63
N VAL A 518 16.99 -20.58 60.08
CA VAL A 518 16.64 -20.21 61.46
C VAL A 518 17.34 -21.10 62.50
N GLU A 519 17.60 -22.37 62.17
CA GLU A 519 18.32 -23.28 63.08
C GLU A 519 19.75 -22.80 63.38
N VAL A 520 20.44 -22.24 62.38
CA VAL A 520 21.81 -21.72 62.52
C VAL A 520 21.79 -20.44 63.38
N TRP A 521 20.79 -19.57 63.17
CA TRP A 521 20.60 -18.37 64.00
C TRP A 521 20.42 -18.70 65.48
N LEU A 522 19.57 -19.68 65.79
CA LEU A 522 19.38 -20.14 67.17
C LEU A 522 20.65 -20.76 67.75
N SER A 523 21.40 -21.51 66.93
CA SER A 523 22.68 -22.12 67.33
C SER A 523 23.75 -21.05 67.64
N ILE A 524 23.79 -19.95 66.88
CA ILE A 524 24.69 -18.83 67.14
C ILE A 524 24.36 -18.18 68.49
N VAL A 525 23.09 -17.91 68.78
CA VAL A 525 22.65 -17.33 70.07
C VAL A 525 22.98 -18.28 71.22
N GLY A 526 22.77 -19.59 71.02
CA GLY A 526 23.15 -20.63 71.98
C GLY A 526 24.67 -20.66 72.24
N ALA A 527 25.49 -20.62 71.19
CA ALA A 527 26.94 -20.58 71.31
C ALA A 527 27.43 -19.31 72.04
N LEU A 528 26.84 -18.15 71.74
CA LEU A 528 27.16 -16.86 72.36
C LEU A 528 26.89 -16.83 73.87
N THR A 529 25.73 -17.36 74.27
CA THR A 529 25.36 -17.45 75.69
C THR A 529 26.21 -18.47 76.43
N LEU A 530 26.50 -19.61 75.81
CA LEU A 530 27.37 -20.64 76.37
C LEU A 530 28.81 -20.13 76.60
N THR A 531 29.41 -19.44 75.63
CA THR A 531 30.77 -18.89 75.78
C THR A 531 30.82 -17.80 76.85
N ALA A 532 29.80 -16.95 76.96
CA ALA A 532 29.69 -15.96 78.04
C ALA A 532 29.67 -16.61 79.44
N ILE A 533 28.91 -17.70 79.62
CA ILE A 533 28.85 -18.44 80.89
C ILE A 533 30.19 -19.12 81.19
N MET A 534 30.84 -19.71 80.17
CA MET A 534 32.13 -20.38 80.34
C MET A 534 33.25 -19.41 80.69
N ILE A 535 33.30 -18.22 80.08
CA ILE A 535 34.26 -17.17 80.44
C ILE A 535 34.06 -16.74 81.89
N TRP A 536 32.81 -16.51 82.31
CA TRP A 536 32.51 -16.16 83.70
C TRP A 536 32.92 -17.26 84.69
N LEU A 537 32.64 -18.53 84.37
CA LEU A 537 33.01 -19.67 85.20
C LEU A 537 34.53 -19.82 85.33
N LEU A 538 35.25 -19.74 84.21
CA LEU A 538 36.71 -19.82 84.20
C LEU A 538 37.36 -18.64 84.92
N ASP A 539 36.81 -17.43 84.81
CA ASP A 539 37.33 -16.25 85.53
C ASP A 539 37.04 -16.30 87.03
N LYS A 540 35.92 -16.93 87.43
CA LYS A 540 35.53 -17.09 88.84
C LYS A 540 36.37 -18.14 89.58
N TYR A 541 36.69 -19.26 88.95
CA TYR A 541 37.35 -20.41 89.60
C TYR A 541 38.86 -20.51 89.33
N SER A 542 39.39 -19.89 88.26
CA SER A 542 40.82 -19.99 87.97
C SER A 542 41.67 -19.24 89.00
N PRO A 543 42.70 -19.88 89.61
CA PRO A 543 43.61 -19.22 90.54
C PRO A 543 44.52 -18.18 89.86
N TYR A 544 44.66 -18.25 88.53
CA TYR A 544 45.48 -17.34 87.71
C TYR A 544 44.68 -16.18 87.08
N SER A 545 43.39 -16.05 87.39
CA SER A 545 42.59 -14.90 86.96
C SER A 545 43.00 -13.61 87.69
N ALA A 546 42.90 -12.47 86.99
CA ALA A 546 43.14 -11.14 87.54
C ALA A 546 42.23 -10.82 88.76
N LYS A 547 41.07 -11.48 88.86
CA LYS A 547 40.15 -11.32 89.98
C LYS A 547 40.62 -12.02 91.26
N ASN A 548 41.21 -13.21 91.13
CA ASN A 548 41.64 -14.05 92.25
C ASN A 548 43.09 -13.75 92.67
N ASN A 549 43.94 -13.27 91.75
CA ASN A 549 45.34 -12.95 92.01
C ASN A 549 45.67 -11.47 91.75
N LYS A 550 45.15 -10.57 92.59
CA LYS A 550 45.41 -9.11 92.48
C LYS A 550 46.87 -8.70 92.72
N LYS A 551 47.69 -9.57 93.33
CA LYS A 551 49.11 -9.29 93.62
C LYS A 551 49.99 -9.26 92.36
N ASN A 552 49.70 -10.11 91.38
CA ASN A 552 50.45 -10.17 90.11
C ASN A 552 49.92 -9.18 89.04
N TYR A 553 48.81 -8.47 89.31
CA TYR A 553 48.18 -7.53 88.39
C TYR A 553 47.82 -6.21 89.12
N PRO A 554 48.79 -5.31 89.37
CA PRO A 554 48.59 -4.10 90.18
C PRO A 554 47.90 -2.94 89.42
N TYR A 555 47.59 -3.10 88.15
CA TYR A 555 46.85 -2.13 87.31
C TYR A 555 45.37 -2.54 87.18
N PRO A 556 44.44 -1.59 86.97
CA PRO A 556 43.02 -1.89 86.87
C PRO A 556 42.73 -2.74 85.62
N CYS A 557 42.51 -4.04 85.83
CA CYS A 557 42.10 -4.99 84.79
C CYS A 557 40.57 -5.08 84.74
N ARG A 558 40.02 -5.38 83.55
CA ARG A 558 38.58 -5.66 83.41
C ARG A 558 38.17 -6.91 84.20
N GLU A 559 37.14 -6.79 85.04
CA GLU A 559 36.57 -7.92 85.77
C GLU A 559 35.45 -8.60 84.95
N PHE A 560 35.58 -9.89 84.65
CA PHE A 560 34.58 -10.65 83.90
C PHE A 560 33.43 -11.10 84.82
N THR A 561 32.51 -10.18 85.11
CA THR A 561 31.19 -10.53 85.66
C THR A 561 30.31 -11.16 84.58
N LEU A 562 29.19 -11.81 84.92
CA LEU A 562 28.33 -12.46 83.92
C LEU A 562 27.86 -11.48 82.83
N LYS A 563 27.51 -10.25 83.21
CA LYS A 563 27.16 -9.16 82.26
C LYS A 563 28.35 -8.74 81.37
N GLU A 564 29.55 -8.64 81.94
CA GLU A 564 30.76 -8.23 81.20
C GLU A 564 31.27 -9.35 80.30
N SER A 565 31.07 -10.60 80.70
CA SER A 565 31.40 -11.80 79.93
C SER A 565 30.45 -11.93 78.74
N PHE A 566 29.16 -11.67 78.94
CA PHE A 566 28.19 -11.60 77.85
C PHE A 566 28.49 -10.43 76.91
N TRP A 567 28.79 -9.24 77.44
CA TRP A 567 29.20 -8.10 76.63
C TRP A 567 30.48 -8.38 75.83
N PHE A 568 31.49 -9.02 76.45
CA PHE A 568 32.72 -9.44 75.77
C PHE A 568 32.46 -10.47 74.67
N ALA A 569 31.62 -11.47 74.92
CA ALA A 569 31.28 -12.48 73.92
C ALA A 569 30.51 -11.88 72.73
N LEU A 570 29.57 -10.97 73.00
CA LEU A 570 28.77 -10.26 72.00
C LEU A 570 29.63 -9.30 71.16
N THR A 571 30.48 -8.50 71.80
CA THR A 571 31.37 -7.56 71.09
C THR A 571 32.46 -8.29 70.30
N SER A 572 32.94 -9.44 70.79
CA SER A 572 33.87 -10.31 70.04
C SER A 572 33.22 -11.03 68.86
N PHE A 573 31.89 -11.21 68.85
CA PHE A 573 31.17 -11.74 67.67
C PHE A 573 31.17 -10.73 66.52
N THR A 574 31.27 -9.44 66.84
CA THR A 574 31.42 -8.37 65.84
C THR A 574 32.88 -8.07 65.54
N PRO A 575 33.23 -7.58 64.33
CA PRO A 575 34.60 -7.19 63.99
C PRO A 575 35.20 -6.05 64.84
N GLN A 576 34.41 -5.42 65.72
CA GLN A 576 34.86 -4.35 66.61
C GLN A 576 35.74 -4.84 67.77
N GLY A 577 35.69 -6.14 68.08
CA GLY A 577 36.50 -6.77 69.11
C GLY A 577 35.97 -6.58 70.54
N GLY A 578 36.40 -7.46 71.45
CA GLY A 578 35.85 -7.58 72.80
C GLY A 578 36.40 -6.62 73.87
N GLY A 579 37.39 -5.78 73.53
CA GLY A 579 38.19 -5.03 74.50
C GLY A 579 39.29 -5.90 75.14
N GLU A 580 39.65 -5.61 76.40
CA GLU A 580 40.73 -6.34 77.09
C GLU A 580 40.37 -7.84 77.28
N ALA A 581 41.23 -8.74 76.80
CA ALA A 581 41.06 -10.19 76.89
C ALA A 581 41.38 -10.74 78.30
N PRO A 582 40.77 -11.87 78.70
CA PRO A 582 41.04 -12.47 80.01
C PRO A 582 42.51 -12.89 80.17
N LYS A 583 43.03 -12.77 81.39
CA LYS A 583 44.46 -13.03 81.69
C LYS A 583 44.78 -14.51 81.88
N ALA A 584 43.85 -15.31 82.38
CA ALA A 584 44.05 -16.73 82.62
C ALA A 584 44.30 -17.51 81.32
N LEU A 585 45.23 -18.46 81.34
CA LEU A 585 45.59 -19.28 80.17
C LEU A 585 44.40 -20.12 79.64
N SER A 586 43.61 -20.70 80.55
CA SER A 586 42.39 -21.45 80.21
C SER A 586 41.33 -20.57 79.50
N SER A 587 41.15 -19.34 79.97
CA SER A 587 40.22 -18.40 79.34
C SER A 587 40.75 -17.90 77.99
N ARG A 588 42.07 -17.72 77.83
CA ARG A 588 42.69 -17.32 76.55
C ARG A 588 42.55 -18.39 75.47
N THR A 589 42.74 -19.66 75.83
CA THR A 589 42.56 -20.77 74.89
C THR A 589 41.10 -20.89 74.43
N LEU A 590 40.14 -20.73 75.34
CA LEU A 590 38.72 -20.69 75.00
C LEU A 590 38.36 -19.48 74.11
N VAL A 591 38.88 -18.29 74.42
CA VAL A 591 38.65 -17.08 73.59
C VAL A 591 39.30 -17.22 72.21
N ALA A 592 40.49 -17.80 72.11
CA ALA A 592 41.14 -18.06 70.82
C ALA A 592 40.31 -19.03 69.94
N ALA A 593 39.78 -20.10 70.52
CA ALA A 593 38.89 -21.02 69.82
C ALA A 593 37.57 -20.33 69.40
N TYR A 594 37.02 -19.48 70.25
CA TYR A 594 35.83 -18.69 69.94
C TYR A 594 36.08 -17.67 68.81
N TRP A 595 37.23 -16.99 68.81
CA TRP A 595 37.59 -16.07 67.73
C TRP A 595 37.74 -16.80 66.40
N LEU A 596 38.33 -17.99 66.40
CA LEU A 596 38.39 -18.83 65.20
C LEU A 596 36.98 -19.20 64.71
N PHE A 597 36.08 -19.59 65.61
CA PHE A 597 34.68 -19.85 65.28
C PHE A 597 33.97 -18.62 64.68
N VAL A 598 34.12 -17.44 65.29
CA VAL A 598 33.52 -16.19 64.79
C VAL A 598 34.04 -15.83 63.40
N VAL A 599 35.35 -15.93 63.18
CA VAL A 599 35.96 -15.64 61.87
C VAL A 599 35.41 -16.58 60.79
N LEU A 600 35.33 -17.89 61.08
CA LEU A 600 34.75 -18.86 60.14
C LEU A 600 33.27 -18.60 59.86
N MET A 601 32.49 -18.26 60.89
CA MET A 601 31.06 -17.97 60.72
C MET A 601 30.81 -16.65 59.95
N LEU A 602 31.60 -15.61 60.20
CA LEU A 602 31.50 -14.36 59.43
C LEU A 602 31.91 -14.56 57.97
N ALA A 603 32.99 -15.31 57.71
CA ALA A 603 33.45 -15.60 56.35
C ALA A 603 32.43 -16.45 55.55
N THR A 604 31.80 -17.43 56.20
CA THR A 604 30.74 -18.23 55.56
C THR A 604 29.47 -17.41 55.31
N PHE A 605 29.10 -16.52 56.23
CA PHE A 605 27.98 -15.60 56.01
C PHE A 605 28.23 -14.65 54.83
N THR A 606 29.41 -14.05 54.74
CA THR A 606 29.75 -13.14 53.63
C THR A 606 29.82 -13.87 52.29
N ALA A 607 30.35 -15.10 52.27
CA ALA A 607 30.38 -15.94 51.07
C ALA A 607 28.98 -16.33 50.59
N ASN A 608 28.10 -16.77 51.50
CA ASN A 608 26.73 -17.16 51.14
C ASN A 608 25.87 -15.96 50.72
N LEU A 609 26.06 -14.80 51.34
CA LEU A 609 25.38 -13.57 50.91
C LEU A 609 25.79 -13.19 49.49
N ALA A 610 27.09 -13.24 49.18
CA ALA A 610 27.60 -12.97 47.83
C ALA A 610 27.05 -13.97 46.81
N ALA A 611 27.04 -15.27 47.14
CA ALA A 611 26.48 -16.31 46.28
C ALA A 611 24.96 -16.18 46.06
N PHE A 612 24.21 -15.81 47.09
CA PHE A 612 22.77 -15.63 46.99
C PHE A 612 22.40 -14.49 46.03
N LEU A 613 23.10 -13.37 46.11
CA LEU A 613 22.89 -12.21 45.23
C LEU A 613 23.28 -12.48 43.77
N THR A 614 24.21 -13.40 43.51
CA THR A 614 24.59 -13.79 42.14
C THR A 614 23.65 -14.84 41.56
N VAL A 615 23.14 -15.79 42.35
CA VAL A 615 22.20 -16.83 41.88
C VAL A 615 20.87 -16.24 41.44
N GLU A 616 20.34 -15.23 42.13
CA GLU A 616 19.12 -14.55 41.70
C GLU A 616 19.26 -13.85 40.33
N ARG A 617 20.49 -13.63 39.86
CA ARG A 617 20.78 -13.07 38.53
C ARG A 617 20.98 -14.15 37.46
N LEU A 618 21.14 -15.42 37.83
CA LEU A 618 21.51 -16.52 36.94
C LEU A 618 20.34 -17.43 36.53
N GLN A 619 19.12 -17.21 37.03
CA GLN A 619 17.94 -17.97 36.58
C GLN A 619 17.57 -17.54 35.15
N ALA A 620 18.02 -18.32 34.16
CA ALA A 620 17.70 -18.10 32.76
C ALA A 620 16.20 -18.27 32.52
N GLN A 621 15.59 -17.28 31.86
CA GLN A 621 14.23 -17.36 31.36
C GLN A 621 14.15 -18.36 30.21
N VAL A 622 12.95 -18.85 29.88
CA VAL A 622 12.73 -19.66 28.67
C VAL A 622 13.11 -18.81 27.46
N GLN A 623 13.95 -19.34 26.56
CA GLN A 623 14.46 -18.63 25.39
C GLN A 623 13.95 -19.20 24.06
N SER A 624 13.32 -20.37 24.05
CA SER A 624 12.87 -21.01 22.81
C SER A 624 11.59 -21.80 22.98
N LEU A 625 10.90 -22.07 21.86
CA LEU A 625 9.72 -22.95 21.83
C LEU A 625 10.04 -24.35 22.35
N GLU A 626 11.22 -24.90 22.03
CA GLU A 626 11.62 -26.24 22.48
C GLU A 626 11.78 -26.29 24.00
N GLN A 627 12.36 -25.26 24.61
CA GLN A 627 12.45 -25.14 26.06
C GLN A 627 11.07 -24.98 26.70
N LEU A 628 10.18 -24.21 26.07
CA LEU A 628 8.79 -24.03 26.52
C LEU A 628 8.01 -25.35 26.48
N ALA A 629 8.25 -26.18 25.46
CA ALA A 629 7.58 -27.48 25.28
C ALA A 629 8.07 -28.55 26.26
N ARG A 630 9.34 -28.51 26.68
CA ARG A 630 9.91 -29.48 27.64
C ARG A 630 9.47 -29.24 29.08
N GLN A 631 9.12 -27.99 29.41
CA GLN A 631 8.69 -27.62 30.76
C GLN A 631 7.17 -27.68 30.88
N SER A 632 6.67 -27.99 32.07
CA SER A 632 5.23 -28.17 32.34
C SER A 632 4.63 -27.08 33.24
N ARG A 633 5.41 -26.06 33.61
CA ARG A 633 4.97 -25.01 34.55
C ARG A 633 4.21 -23.89 33.84
N ILE A 634 4.71 -23.47 32.68
CA ILE A 634 4.14 -22.38 31.89
C ILE A 634 3.14 -22.96 30.91
N ASN A 635 1.88 -22.57 31.06
CA ASN A 635 0.81 -22.90 30.13
C ASN A 635 0.92 -22.02 28.89
N TYR A 636 0.64 -22.58 27.72
CA TYR A 636 0.65 -21.80 26.48
C TYR A 636 -0.50 -22.17 25.56
N THR A 637 -0.95 -21.20 24.77
CA THR A 637 -2.07 -21.39 23.86
C THR A 637 -1.99 -20.49 22.64
N VAL A 638 -2.85 -20.77 21.67
CA VAL A 638 -3.02 -20.05 20.39
C VAL A 638 -4.48 -19.63 20.22
N VAL A 639 -4.75 -18.80 19.22
CA VAL A 639 -6.12 -18.44 18.82
C VAL A 639 -6.80 -19.59 18.08
N ALA A 640 -8.04 -19.91 18.45
CA ALA A 640 -8.83 -20.95 17.82
C ALA A 640 -9.07 -20.65 16.34
N LYS A 641 -8.91 -21.66 15.48
CA LYS A 641 -9.10 -21.58 14.01
C LYS A 641 -8.23 -20.52 13.32
N SER A 642 -7.12 -20.07 13.92
CA SER A 642 -6.18 -19.17 13.26
C SER A 642 -5.18 -19.92 12.38
N PRO A 643 -4.46 -19.23 11.46
CA PRO A 643 -3.35 -19.82 10.72
C PRO A 643 -2.27 -20.44 11.62
N THR A 644 -1.99 -19.83 12.78
CA THR A 644 -1.06 -20.36 13.79
C THR A 644 -1.55 -21.68 14.39
N HIS A 645 -2.86 -21.80 14.66
CA HIS A 645 -3.42 -23.06 15.15
C HIS A 645 -3.40 -24.14 14.07
N GLN A 646 -3.73 -23.78 12.82
CA GLN A 646 -3.64 -24.69 11.69
C GLN A 646 -2.21 -25.16 11.43
N TYR A 647 -1.21 -24.29 11.63
CA TYR A 647 0.20 -24.65 11.55
C TYR A 647 0.55 -25.78 12.52
N PHE A 648 0.19 -25.68 13.80
CA PHE A 648 0.47 -26.75 14.76
C PHE A 648 -0.28 -28.07 14.45
N ILE A 649 -1.51 -27.98 13.94
CA ILE A 649 -2.26 -29.16 13.48
C ILE A 649 -1.55 -29.82 12.29
N ASN A 650 -1.15 -29.03 11.30
CA ASN A 650 -0.45 -29.51 10.11
C ASN A 650 0.91 -30.13 10.47
N MET A 651 1.65 -29.51 11.40
CA MET A 651 2.93 -30.05 11.89
C MET A 651 2.75 -31.35 12.66
N LYS A 652 1.74 -31.47 13.53
CA LYS A 652 1.42 -32.76 14.17
C LYS A 652 1.08 -33.82 13.12
N ASN A 653 0.23 -33.51 12.14
CA ASN A 653 -0.14 -34.46 11.10
C ASN A 653 1.07 -34.87 10.24
N ALA A 654 2.02 -33.96 10.01
CA ALA A 654 3.28 -34.24 9.34
C ALA A 654 4.17 -35.17 10.19
N GLU A 655 4.33 -34.89 11.49
CA GLU A 655 5.05 -35.77 12.43
C GLU A 655 4.43 -37.18 12.45
N GLU A 656 3.11 -37.29 12.56
CA GLU A 656 2.40 -38.57 12.59
C GLU A 656 2.58 -39.36 11.28
N LYS A 657 2.52 -38.69 10.12
CA LYS A 657 2.81 -39.31 8.83
C LYS A 657 4.26 -39.77 8.72
N LEU A 658 5.22 -38.91 9.07
CA LEU A 658 6.63 -39.25 9.05
C LEU A 658 6.91 -40.44 9.99
N TYR A 659 6.30 -40.44 11.18
CA TYR A 659 6.41 -41.54 12.13
C TYR A 659 5.83 -42.84 11.59
N ASN A 660 4.65 -42.80 10.95
CA ASN A 660 4.05 -43.98 10.33
C ASN A 660 4.91 -44.54 9.20
N VAL A 661 5.42 -43.69 8.32
CA VAL A 661 6.34 -44.10 7.23
C VAL A 661 7.64 -44.67 7.79
N TRP A 662 8.24 -44.00 8.78
CA TRP A 662 9.44 -44.48 9.45
C TRP A 662 9.19 -45.85 10.11
N LYS A 663 8.05 -46.02 10.78
CA LYS A 663 7.64 -47.28 11.40
C LYS A 663 7.44 -48.38 10.36
N GLU A 664 6.79 -48.10 9.24
CA GLU A 664 6.59 -49.05 8.15
C GLU A 664 7.93 -49.50 7.53
N ILE A 665 8.83 -48.56 7.24
CA ILE A 665 10.18 -48.85 6.73
C ILE A 665 10.94 -49.73 7.73
N THR A 666 10.83 -49.43 9.03
CA THR A 666 11.50 -50.19 10.09
C THR A 666 10.97 -51.61 10.21
N LEU A 667 9.65 -51.79 10.12
CA LEU A 667 8.99 -53.08 10.33
C LEU A 667 9.00 -53.98 9.08
N ASN A 668 9.05 -53.40 7.87
CA ASN A 668 8.97 -54.14 6.61
C ASN A 668 10.34 -54.40 5.95
N SER A 669 11.42 -53.74 6.40
CA SER A 669 12.77 -53.98 5.89
C SER A 669 13.31 -55.34 6.34
N THR A 670 13.29 -56.32 5.43
CA THR A 670 13.80 -57.69 5.66
C THR A 670 15.22 -57.94 5.14
N SER A 671 15.82 -57.02 4.36
CA SER A 671 17.18 -57.17 3.83
C SER A 671 18.10 -55.93 3.89
N ASP A 672 17.57 -54.70 3.89
CA ASP A 672 18.39 -53.47 3.77
C ASP A 672 18.28 -52.54 4.99
N GLN A 673 18.47 -53.07 6.19
CA GLN A 673 18.50 -52.26 7.43
C GLN A 673 19.67 -51.27 7.49
N VAL A 674 20.74 -51.53 6.72
CA VAL A 674 21.97 -50.71 6.71
C VAL A 674 21.79 -49.42 5.91
N GLU A 675 20.94 -49.42 4.87
CA GLU A 675 20.79 -48.25 3.97
C GLU A 675 20.02 -47.10 4.63
N TYR A 676 18.97 -47.40 5.39
CA TYR A 676 18.05 -46.38 5.90
C TYR A 676 18.44 -45.77 7.27
N ARG A 677 19.46 -46.31 7.97
CA ARG A 677 19.99 -45.80 9.26
C ARG A 677 18.93 -45.25 10.22
N VAL A 678 17.82 -45.98 10.34
CA VAL A 678 16.57 -45.57 10.99
C VAL A 678 16.77 -45.12 12.44
N TRP A 679 17.65 -45.79 13.19
CA TRP A 679 17.96 -45.48 14.59
C TRP A 679 18.92 -44.30 14.77
N ASP A 680 19.74 -43.99 13.77
CA ASP A 680 20.65 -42.84 13.80
C ASP A 680 19.86 -41.53 13.63
N TYR A 681 18.63 -41.60 13.08
CA TYR A 681 17.75 -40.45 12.87
C TYR A 681 16.32 -40.72 13.42
N PRO A 682 16.13 -40.70 14.75
CA PRO A 682 14.82 -40.88 15.35
C PRO A 682 13.94 -39.65 15.13
N ILE A 683 12.71 -39.87 14.68
CA ILE A 683 11.69 -38.82 14.60
C ILE A 683 11.33 -38.37 16.02
N LYS A 684 11.44 -37.07 16.29
CA LYS A 684 11.03 -36.47 17.56
C LYS A 684 9.57 -36.04 17.46
N GLU A 685 8.73 -36.49 18.39
CA GLU A 685 7.33 -36.05 18.51
C GLU A 685 7.26 -34.76 19.35
N GLN A 686 7.60 -33.61 18.76
CA GLN A 686 7.60 -32.35 19.49
C GLN A 686 6.25 -31.63 19.35
N TYR A 687 5.75 -31.49 18.13
CA TYR A 687 4.52 -30.76 17.83
C TYR A 687 3.26 -31.49 18.34
N GLY A 688 3.30 -32.83 18.42
CA GLY A 688 2.27 -33.63 19.10
C GLY A 688 2.06 -33.21 20.56
N HIS A 689 3.13 -33.13 21.35
CA HIS A 689 3.07 -32.70 22.76
C HIS A 689 2.67 -31.23 22.92
N ILE A 690 3.15 -30.36 22.02
CA ILE A 690 2.79 -28.94 22.00
C ILE A 690 1.29 -28.78 21.76
N LEU A 691 0.74 -29.44 20.74
CA LEU A 691 -0.69 -29.35 20.42
C LEU A 691 -1.55 -29.95 21.54
N GLN A 692 -1.10 -31.03 22.18
CA GLN A 692 -1.77 -31.59 23.34
C GLN A 692 -1.82 -30.60 24.51
N SER A 693 -0.72 -29.89 24.78
CA SER A 693 -0.64 -28.86 25.82
C SER A 693 -1.55 -27.68 25.52
N ILE A 694 -1.56 -27.20 24.27
CA ILE A 694 -2.48 -26.15 23.78
C ILE A 694 -3.94 -26.59 23.98
N THR A 695 -4.25 -27.85 23.65
CA THR A 695 -5.62 -28.39 23.76
C THR A 695 -6.03 -28.55 25.23
N ALA A 696 -5.10 -28.91 26.12
CA ALA A 696 -5.34 -29.04 27.55
C ALA A 696 -5.65 -27.68 28.21
N VAL A 697 -4.97 -26.62 27.80
CA VAL A 697 -5.23 -25.23 28.25
C VAL A 697 -6.48 -24.65 27.59
N GLY A 698 -6.74 -25.04 26.34
CA GLY A 698 -7.82 -24.53 25.50
C GLY A 698 -7.40 -23.31 24.67
N PRO A 699 -7.62 -23.31 23.34
CA PRO A 699 -7.35 -22.16 22.48
C PRO A 699 -8.28 -20.99 22.79
N VAL A 700 -7.74 -19.76 22.75
CA VAL A 700 -8.51 -18.53 22.99
C VAL A 700 -9.36 -18.17 21.77
N ARG A 701 -10.46 -17.43 21.96
CA ARG A 701 -11.35 -17.08 20.83
C ARG A 701 -10.79 -15.94 19.99
N ASN A 702 -10.28 -14.91 20.67
CA ASN A 702 -9.81 -13.67 20.05
C ASN A 702 -8.39 -13.35 20.50
N VAL A 703 -7.66 -12.60 19.67
CA VAL A 703 -6.28 -12.17 19.95
C VAL A 703 -6.21 -11.33 21.25
N ALA A 704 -7.15 -10.41 21.44
CA ALA A 704 -7.23 -9.57 22.64
C ALA A 704 -7.37 -10.38 23.95
N GLU A 705 -8.11 -11.51 23.92
CA GLU A 705 -8.24 -12.40 25.08
C GLU A 705 -6.89 -13.06 25.42
N GLY A 706 -6.12 -13.45 24.40
CA GLY A 706 -4.78 -14.00 24.54
C GLY A 706 -3.83 -13.05 25.25
N PHE A 707 -3.73 -11.81 24.77
CA PHE A 707 -2.91 -10.77 25.43
C PHE A 707 -3.39 -10.45 26.85
N GLN A 708 -4.71 -10.40 27.09
CA GLN A 708 -5.25 -10.15 28.42
C GLN A 708 -4.87 -11.24 29.42
N LYS A 709 -4.88 -12.53 29.02
CA LYS A 709 -4.44 -13.65 29.87
C LYS A 709 -2.96 -13.57 30.23
N VAL A 710 -2.11 -13.21 29.26
CA VAL A 710 -0.68 -12.99 29.52
C VAL A 710 -0.48 -11.85 30.51
N ILE A 711 -1.17 -10.73 30.31
CA ILE A 711 -1.07 -9.57 31.20
C ILE A 711 -1.57 -9.90 32.60
N ALA A 712 -2.64 -10.69 32.75
CA ALA A 712 -3.15 -11.10 34.06
C ALA A 712 -2.17 -12.01 34.86
N SER A 713 -1.21 -12.66 34.18
CA SER A 713 -0.31 -13.64 34.78
C SER A 713 0.97 -12.99 35.34
N GLU A 714 0.91 -12.44 36.55
CA GLU A 714 2.02 -11.69 37.19
C GLU A 714 3.30 -12.51 37.43
N GLU A 715 3.16 -13.82 37.64
CA GLU A 715 4.27 -14.76 37.86
C GLU A 715 4.80 -15.40 36.57
N ALA A 716 4.37 -14.89 35.40
CA ALA A 716 4.79 -15.36 34.08
C ALA A 716 4.49 -16.85 33.81
N GLU A 717 3.38 -17.36 34.34
CA GLU A 717 2.93 -18.76 34.21
C GLU A 717 2.16 -19.05 32.92
N PHE A 718 1.94 -18.03 32.09
CA PHE A 718 1.20 -18.14 30.84
C PHE A 718 1.94 -17.46 29.70
N ALA A 719 2.06 -18.16 28.59
CA ALA A 719 2.62 -17.66 27.33
C ALA A 719 1.58 -17.73 26.21
N PHE A 720 1.60 -16.76 25.31
CA PHE A 720 0.70 -16.72 24.16
C PHE A 720 1.51 -16.79 22.87
N ILE A 721 1.10 -17.65 21.96
CA ILE A 721 1.77 -17.89 20.68
C ILE A 721 0.89 -17.31 19.58
N HIS A 722 1.44 -16.36 18.82
CA HIS A 722 0.69 -15.63 17.79
C HIS A 722 1.63 -15.06 16.71
N ASP A 723 1.09 -14.36 15.72
CA ASP A 723 1.88 -13.71 14.67
C ASP A 723 2.91 -12.72 15.26
N SER A 724 4.13 -12.78 14.74
CA SER A 724 5.26 -12.02 15.24
C SER A 724 5.08 -10.52 15.06
N SER A 725 4.41 -10.10 13.99
CA SER A 725 4.22 -8.68 13.68
C SER A 725 3.29 -8.01 14.69
N GLU A 726 2.20 -8.68 15.07
CA GLU A 726 1.23 -8.21 16.07
C GLU A 726 1.81 -8.29 17.50
N ILE A 727 2.55 -9.35 17.83
CA ILE A 727 3.27 -9.43 19.12
C ILE A 727 4.28 -8.29 19.26
N LYS A 728 5.15 -8.06 18.26
CA LYS A 728 6.15 -6.98 18.30
C LYS A 728 5.49 -5.61 18.46
N TYR A 729 4.30 -5.43 17.88
CA TYR A 729 3.52 -4.22 18.01
C TYR A 729 2.92 -4.02 19.41
N GLU A 730 2.37 -5.06 20.02
CA GLU A 730 1.84 -4.98 21.40
C GLU A 730 2.95 -4.84 22.44
N VAL A 731 4.08 -5.52 22.25
CA VAL A 731 5.28 -5.41 23.10
C VAL A 731 5.90 -4.00 23.02
N SER A 732 5.82 -3.31 21.88
CA SER A 732 6.33 -1.94 21.76
C SER A 732 5.46 -0.91 22.48
N ARG A 733 4.18 -1.23 22.71
CA ARG A 733 3.20 -0.39 23.41
C ARG A 733 3.13 -0.66 24.91
N ASN A 734 3.31 -1.92 25.31
CA ASN A 734 3.18 -2.36 26.70
C ASN A 734 4.51 -2.83 27.29
N CYS A 735 5.03 -2.08 28.27
CA CYS A 735 6.31 -2.37 28.93
C CYS A 735 6.33 -3.68 29.72
N ASN A 736 5.17 -4.21 30.09
CA ASN A 736 5.03 -5.43 30.90
C ASN A 736 5.23 -6.70 30.09
N LEU A 737 5.16 -6.63 28.76
CA LEU A 737 5.31 -7.79 27.89
C LEU A 737 6.77 -7.97 27.45
N THR A 738 7.14 -9.22 27.21
CA THR A 738 8.42 -9.64 26.62
C THR A 738 8.18 -10.70 25.57
N GLU A 739 8.88 -10.55 24.45
CA GLU A 739 9.00 -11.61 23.45
C GLU A 739 9.99 -12.69 23.94
N ILE A 740 9.71 -13.95 23.60
CA ILE A 740 10.57 -15.09 23.90
C ILE A 740 11.12 -15.67 22.61
N GLY A 741 12.45 -15.73 22.53
CA GLY A 741 13.17 -16.39 21.46
C GLY A 741 13.09 -15.67 20.12
N GLU A 742 13.53 -16.39 19.09
CA GLU A 742 13.48 -15.93 17.71
C GLU A 742 12.15 -16.32 17.06
N THR A 743 11.78 -15.57 16.01
CA THR A 743 10.63 -15.91 15.18
C THR A 743 10.88 -17.25 14.51
N PHE A 744 9.90 -18.16 14.60
CA PHE A 744 9.97 -19.46 13.96
C PHE A 744 8.84 -19.61 12.94
N ALA A 745 8.96 -20.60 12.05
CA ALA A 745 8.04 -20.76 10.91
C ALA A 745 7.93 -19.46 10.11
N GLU A 746 9.08 -18.95 9.65
CA GLU A 746 9.15 -17.72 8.89
C GLU A 746 8.33 -17.82 7.61
N GLN A 747 7.41 -16.88 7.43
CA GLN A 747 6.50 -16.79 6.30
C GLN A 747 6.49 -15.33 5.86
N PRO A 748 7.24 -14.98 4.80
CA PRO A 748 7.36 -13.59 4.40
C PRO A 748 6.03 -13.03 3.89
N TYR A 749 5.83 -11.73 4.08
CA TYR A 749 4.73 -11.00 3.46
C TYR A 749 5.14 -10.51 2.07
N ALA A 750 4.26 -10.77 1.11
CA ALA A 750 4.45 -10.43 -0.28
C ALA A 750 3.18 -9.80 -0.86
N VAL A 751 3.36 -8.95 -1.86
CA VAL A 751 2.23 -8.47 -2.66
C VAL A 751 1.78 -9.63 -3.57
N ALA A 752 0.48 -9.76 -3.77
CA ALA A 752 -0.08 -10.75 -4.67
C ALA A 752 -0.73 -10.06 -5.88
N VAL A 753 -0.61 -10.71 -7.04
CA VAL A 753 -1.26 -10.32 -8.29
C VAL A 753 -2.03 -11.50 -8.84
N GLN A 754 -2.93 -11.24 -9.78
CA GLN A 754 -3.61 -12.32 -10.49
C GLN A 754 -2.60 -13.24 -11.20
N GLN A 755 -2.87 -14.54 -11.18
CA GLN A 755 -2.02 -15.54 -11.82
C GLN A 755 -1.78 -15.22 -13.31
N GLY A 756 -0.51 -15.22 -13.73
CA GLY A 756 -0.07 -14.90 -15.09
C GLY A 756 -0.08 -13.41 -15.43
N SER A 757 -0.24 -12.51 -14.46
CA SER A 757 -0.26 -11.07 -14.70
C SER A 757 1.13 -10.49 -15.01
N HIS A 758 1.23 -9.69 -16.08
CA HIS A 758 2.44 -8.95 -16.45
C HIS A 758 2.89 -7.93 -15.38
N LEU A 759 2.01 -7.56 -14.45
CA LEU A 759 2.32 -6.64 -13.35
C LEU A 759 3.35 -7.22 -12.37
N GLN A 760 3.49 -8.56 -12.32
CA GLN A 760 4.38 -9.23 -11.38
C GLN A 760 5.83 -8.72 -11.49
N GLU A 761 6.35 -8.63 -12.72
CA GLU A 761 7.73 -8.21 -12.97
C GLU A 761 7.94 -6.72 -12.68
N GLU A 762 7.01 -5.88 -13.13
CA GLU A 762 7.08 -4.43 -12.92
C GLU A 762 7.03 -4.06 -11.43
N ILE A 763 6.09 -4.67 -10.67
CA ILE A 763 5.95 -4.44 -9.23
C ILE A 763 7.18 -4.98 -8.49
N SER A 764 7.66 -6.18 -8.84
CA SER A 764 8.85 -6.78 -8.22
C SER A 764 10.08 -5.86 -8.33
N ARG A 765 10.34 -5.31 -9.52
CA ARG A 765 11.46 -4.36 -9.73
C ARG A 765 11.32 -3.11 -8.86
N ASN A 766 10.11 -2.57 -8.76
CA ASN A 766 9.85 -1.38 -7.95
C ASN A 766 10.01 -1.63 -6.44
N ILE A 767 9.58 -2.80 -5.94
CA ILE A 767 9.75 -3.23 -4.55
C ILE A 767 11.23 -3.41 -4.21
N LEU A 768 12.00 -4.09 -5.06
CA LEU A 768 13.44 -4.29 -4.86
C LEU A 768 14.19 -2.95 -4.77
N GLU A 769 13.79 -1.95 -5.56
CA GLU A 769 14.37 -0.62 -5.46
C GLU A 769 13.94 0.12 -4.18
N LEU A 770 12.71 -0.07 -3.69
CA LEU A 770 12.29 0.47 -2.38
C LEU A 770 13.08 -0.18 -1.23
N GLN A 771 13.37 -1.49 -1.31
CA GLN A 771 14.28 -2.18 -0.38
C GLN A 771 15.69 -1.60 -0.44
N ARG A 772 16.26 -1.43 -1.65
CA ARG A 772 17.57 -0.79 -1.84
C ARG A 772 17.64 0.60 -1.19
N ASN A 773 16.56 1.37 -1.29
CA ASN A 773 16.45 2.72 -0.72
C ASN A 773 16.11 2.71 0.79
N ARG A 774 16.07 1.55 1.45
CA ARG A 774 15.72 1.39 2.89
C ARG A 774 14.35 1.97 3.27
N TYR A 775 13.43 2.04 2.30
CA TYR A 775 12.09 2.58 2.53
C TYR A 775 11.33 1.74 3.57
N PHE A 776 11.34 0.41 3.43
CA PHE A 776 10.66 -0.50 4.36
C PHE A 776 11.26 -0.48 5.78
N GLU A 777 12.56 -0.21 5.93
CA GLU A 777 13.17 0.02 7.25
C GLU A 777 12.61 1.30 7.90
N SER A 778 12.50 2.38 7.12
CA SER A 778 11.93 3.65 7.60
C SER A 778 10.45 3.52 7.99
N LEU A 779 9.65 2.79 7.21
CA LEU A 779 8.25 2.48 7.55
C LEU A 779 8.16 1.62 8.81
N THR A 780 9.01 0.60 8.94
CA THR A 780 9.02 -0.27 10.13
C THR A 780 9.35 0.55 11.38
N ALA A 781 10.30 1.49 11.29
CA ALA A 781 10.58 2.42 12.36
C ALA A 781 9.38 3.34 12.69
N LYS A 782 8.64 3.81 11.68
CA LYS A 782 7.44 4.64 11.85
C LYS A 782 6.32 3.92 12.61
N TYR A 783 6.10 2.62 12.39
CA TYR A 783 4.96 1.89 12.99
C TYR A 783 5.31 1.09 14.25
N TRP A 784 6.49 0.47 14.33
CA TRP A 784 6.89 -0.34 15.49
C TRP A 784 7.80 0.41 16.48
N ASN A 785 8.65 1.34 16.04
CA ASN A 785 9.65 2.01 16.89
C ASN A 785 9.18 3.35 17.49
N SER A 786 8.18 3.99 16.89
CA SER A 786 7.56 5.24 17.39
C SER A 786 6.75 5.07 18.70
N SER A 787 6.80 3.89 19.31
CA SER A 787 5.94 3.47 20.42
C SER A 787 6.56 3.78 21.79
N LEU A 788 5.71 3.81 22.82
CA LEU A 788 5.98 4.14 24.22
C LEU A 788 7.15 3.36 24.86
N LYS A 789 7.75 2.37 24.20
CA LYS A 789 8.95 1.63 24.62
C LYS A 789 10.11 2.56 25.05
N GLY A 790 10.30 3.70 24.38
CA GLY A 790 11.30 4.70 24.79
C GLY A 790 10.97 5.47 26.08
N LYS A 791 9.71 5.42 26.54
CA LYS A 791 9.25 5.95 27.84
C LYS A 791 9.16 4.89 28.93
N CYS A 792 9.25 3.60 28.57
CA CYS A 792 9.34 2.56 29.58
C CYS A 792 10.63 2.79 30.38
N ALA A 793 10.51 2.80 31.71
CA ALA A 793 11.69 2.68 32.54
C ALA A 793 12.38 1.37 32.12
N VAL A 794 13.55 1.49 31.50
CA VAL A 794 14.44 0.34 31.36
C VAL A 794 14.76 0.00 32.82
N ALA A 795 14.09 -1.01 33.35
CA ALA A 795 14.50 -1.64 34.58
C ALA A 795 15.84 -2.29 34.25
N ASP A 796 16.89 -1.48 34.30
CA ASP A 796 18.25 -1.95 34.08
C ASP A 796 18.45 -3.08 35.08
N GLU A 797 18.73 -4.27 34.58
CA GLU A 797 19.14 -5.41 35.41
C GLU A 797 20.43 -5.10 36.21
N ASN A 798 21.04 -3.94 35.93
CA ASN A 798 22.18 -3.33 36.61
C ASN A 798 21.81 -2.44 37.79
N GLU A 799 20.54 -2.29 38.17
CA GLU A 799 20.19 -1.63 39.43
C GLU A 799 20.88 -2.36 40.59
N GLY A 800 21.63 -1.61 41.38
CA GLY A 800 22.28 -2.11 42.59
C GLY A 800 21.27 -2.62 43.62
N ILE A 801 21.76 -3.00 44.79
CA ILE A 801 20.89 -3.45 45.90
C ILE A 801 19.90 -2.32 46.24
N THR A 802 18.59 -2.58 46.12
CA THR A 802 17.53 -1.57 46.33
C THR A 802 17.34 -1.28 47.82
N LEU A 803 16.90 -0.05 48.16
CA LEU A 803 16.58 0.33 49.54
C LEU A 803 15.54 -0.60 50.17
N GLU A 804 14.58 -1.09 49.38
CA GLU A 804 13.55 -2.03 49.84
C GLU A 804 14.14 -3.36 50.31
N SER A 805 15.25 -3.83 49.70
CA SER A 805 15.90 -5.07 50.12
C SER A 805 16.77 -4.92 51.38
N LEU A 806 17.25 -3.71 51.67
CA LEU A 806 18.04 -3.36 52.87
C LEU A 806 17.25 -2.63 53.95
N GLY A 807 15.98 -2.33 53.72
CA GLY A 807 15.15 -1.50 54.60
C GLY A 807 15.05 -2.06 56.02
N GLY A 808 15.03 -3.39 56.17
CA GLY A 808 15.00 -4.04 57.49
C GLY A 808 16.22 -3.71 58.36
N VAL A 809 17.39 -3.46 57.77
CA VAL A 809 18.61 -3.06 58.51
C VAL A 809 18.44 -1.66 59.11
N PHE A 810 17.92 -0.70 58.33
CA PHE A 810 17.67 0.66 58.82
C PHE A 810 16.57 0.73 59.87
N ILE A 811 15.53 -0.11 59.74
CA ILE A 811 14.46 -0.20 60.74
C ILE A 811 15.03 -0.76 62.06
N ALA A 812 15.89 -1.78 62.00
CA ALA A 812 16.51 -2.35 63.18
C ALA A 812 17.43 -1.36 63.92
N THR A 813 18.18 -0.51 63.20
CA THR A 813 19.03 0.51 63.84
C THR A 813 18.20 1.61 64.50
N LEU A 814 17.12 2.07 63.86
CA LEU A 814 16.19 3.03 64.46
C LEU A 814 15.52 2.46 65.72
N PHE A 815 15.11 1.20 65.69
CA PHE A 815 14.58 0.51 66.86
C PHE A 815 15.61 0.42 67.99
N GLY A 816 16.88 0.12 67.67
CA GLY A 816 17.99 0.11 68.63
C GLY A 816 18.23 1.48 69.29
N LEU A 817 18.17 2.57 68.53
CA LEU A 817 18.29 3.94 69.05
C LEU A 817 17.11 4.30 69.97
N ALA A 818 15.89 3.92 69.59
CA ALA A 818 14.70 4.14 70.42
C ALA A 818 14.80 3.39 71.75
N LEU A 819 15.22 2.12 71.72
CA LEU A 819 15.48 1.34 72.93
C LEU A 819 16.55 2.00 73.82
N ALA A 820 17.64 2.50 73.24
CA ALA A 820 18.69 3.19 74.00
C ALA A 820 18.17 4.45 74.71
N MET A 821 17.29 5.22 74.05
CA MET A 821 16.63 6.38 74.66
C MET A 821 15.66 5.98 75.79
N ILE A 822 14.93 4.87 75.61
CA ILE A 822 14.05 4.33 76.66
C ILE A 822 14.86 3.82 77.85
N THR A 823 15.99 3.13 77.62
CA THR A 823 16.86 2.68 78.72
C THR A 823 17.46 3.86 79.47
N LEU A 824 17.87 4.94 78.79
CA LEU A 824 18.32 6.16 79.45
C LEU A 824 17.22 6.79 80.31
N ALA A 825 15.99 6.87 79.78
CA ALA A 825 14.85 7.36 80.55
C ALA A 825 14.60 6.47 81.79
N GLY A 826 14.67 5.15 81.63
CA GLY A 826 14.57 4.18 82.72
C GLY A 826 15.65 4.35 83.78
N GLU A 827 16.92 4.52 83.37
CA GLU A 827 18.05 4.76 84.28
C GLU A 827 17.89 6.06 85.07
N VAL A 828 17.48 7.14 84.40
CA VAL A 828 17.24 8.45 85.06
C VAL A 828 16.08 8.36 86.05
N ILE A 829 14.99 7.66 85.70
CA ILE A 829 13.85 7.44 86.61
C ILE A 829 14.26 6.58 87.82
N TYR A 830 15.03 5.50 87.57
CA TYR A 830 15.53 4.62 88.62
C TYR A 830 16.47 5.37 89.58
N TYR A 831 17.41 6.16 89.04
CA TYR A 831 18.34 6.97 89.81
C TYR A 831 17.62 8.02 90.67
N ARG A 832 16.63 8.72 90.09
CA ARG A 832 15.82 9.71 90.83
C ARG A 832 15.03 9.05 91.96
N ARG A 833 14.37 7.91 91.74
CA ARG A 833 13.64 7.18 92.80
C ARG A 833 14.55 6.70 93.93
N LYS A 834 15.74 6.19 93.62
CA LYS A 834 16.72 5.75 94.63
C LYS A 834 17.20 6.90 95.52
N ASN A 835 17.46 8.09 94.95
CA ASN A 835 17.85 9.26 95.73
C ASN A 835 16.69 9.92 96.50
N THR A 836 15.43 9.67 96.13
CA THR A 836 14.27 10.12 96.93
C THR A 836 14.10 9.27 98.21
N VAL A 837 14.65 8.05 98.23
CA VAL A 837 14.62 7.14 99.39
C VAL A 837 15.78 7.42 100.37
N SER A 838 16.99 7.77 99.89
CA SER A 838 18.13 8.11 100.77
C SER A 838 18.07 9.51 101.42
N GLY A 839 17.06 10.32 101.11
CA GLY A 839 16.85 11.65 101.72
C GLY A 839 16.17 11.68 103.09
N LYS A 840 15.87 10.52 103.70
CA LYS A 840 15.12 10.43 104.98
C LYS A 840 15.90 9.93 106.21
N GLU A 841 17.19 9.58 106.12
CA GLU A 841 17.90 8.88 107.21
C GLU A 841 19.08 9.61 107.89
N GLN A 842 19.30 10.93 107.68
CA GLN A 842 20.34 11.66 108.43
C GLN A 842 19.81 12.92 109.13
N LYS A 843 19.06 12.70 110.22
CA LYS A 843 18.87 13.64 111.34
C LYS A 843 18.90 12.80 112.63
N GLN A 844 19.65 13.26 113.64
CA GLN A 844 20.05 12.61 114.92
C GLN A 844 21.35 11.79 114.79
N GLU A 845 22.46 12.02 115.51
CA GLU A 845 22.70 12.72 116.77
C GLU A 845 24.21 13.12 116.90
N SER A 846 24.44 14.30 117.52
CA SER A 846 25.54 14.82 118.37
C SER A 846 26.93 14.16 118.39
N GLY A 847 28.07 14.85 118.56
CA GLY A 847 28.37 16.24 118.92
C GLY A 847 29.68 16.34 119.74
N GLY A 848 30.56 17.31 119.41
CA GLY A 848 31.70 17.80 120.22
C GLY A 848 33.10 17.22 119.89
N ARG A 849 34.22 17.95 119.82
CA ARG A 849 34.54 19.33 120.23
C ARG A 849 35.95 19.78 119.73
N LEU A 850 36.05 21.03 119.23
CA LEU A 850 37.20 22.00 119.13
C LEU A 850 38.50 21.59 118.35
N ARG A 851 39.21 22.45 117.60
CA ARG A 851 39.39 23.93 117.64
C ARG A 851 40.08 24.48 116.36
N SER A 852 39.74 25.74 116.01
CA SER A 852 40.54 26.82 115.37
C SER A 852 41.04 26.66 113.92
N GLY A 853 40.86 27.60 112.98
CA GLY A 853 40.24 28.93 113.02
C GLY A 853 40.48 29.71 111.71
N ASN A 854 39.55 30.62 111.41
CA ASN A 854 39.67 31.90 110.68
C ASN A 854 40.01 31.90 109.15
N SER A 855 39.42 32.76 108.31
CA SER A 855 38.32 33.73 108.44
C SER A 855 37.94 34.33 107.06
N LYS A 856 36.66 34.74 106.92
CA LYS A 856 36.13 35.91 106.16
C LYS A 856 36.23 35.82 104.62
N PHE A 857 35.33 36.37 103.80
CA PHE A 857 34.45 37.53 103.96
C PHE A 857 33.27 37.46 102.97
N ILE A 858 32.23 38.23 103.29
CA ILE A 858 30.85 38.21 102.79
C ILE A 858 30.60 39.39 101.83
N GLN A 859 29.57 39.24 100.97
CA GLN A 859 28.74 40.27 100.31
C GLN A 859 29.32 41.18 99.21
N ARG A 860 28.64 41.21 98.06
CA ARG A 860 27.59 42.19 97.66
C ARG A 860 27.03 41.73 96.29
N ILE A 861 25.73 41.42 96.16
CA ILE A 861 24.59 42.35 95.96
C ILE A 861 24.67 43.12 94.62
N THR A 862 23.94 42.54 93.66
CA THR A 862 22.97 43.13 92.70
C THR A 862 23.34 44.20 91.67
N GLN A 863 22.62 44.05 90.55
CA GLN A 863 22.28 45.00 89.48
C GLN A 863 23.33 45.24 88.40
N LYS A 864 23.09 44.64 87.22
CA LYS A 864 22.63 45.39 86.03
C LYS A 864 22.31 44.43 84.89
N GLY A 865 21.21 44.70 84.21
CA GLY A 865 20.89 44.08 82.92
C GLY A 865 21.92 44.46 81.85
N GLY A 866 22.08 43.55 80.89
CA GLY A 866 22.89 43.75 79.70
C GLY A 866 22.55 42.68 78.65
N LYS A 867 21.92 43.12 77.56
CA LYS A 867 21.72 42.38 76.31
C LYS A 867 23.05 41.86 75.76
N ILE A 868 23.11 40.61 75.30
CA ILE A 868 24.11 40.11 74.33
C ILE A 868 23.40 39.02 73.49
N GLN A 869 22.71 39.36 72.39
CA GLN A 869 23.21 39.36 71.00
C GLN A 869 24.16 38.20 70.64
N ILE A 870 23.61 37.17 70.00
CA ILE A 870 24.38 36.25 69.14
C ILE A 870 24.72 37.04 67.88
N LYS A 871 26.02 37.34 67.70
CA LYS A 871 26.56 37.97 66.50
C LYS A 871 27.32 36.92 65.71
N SER A 872 27.01 36.88 64.42
CA SER A 872 27.67 36.12 63.36
C SER A 872 29.15 36.49 63.21
N SER A 873 29.97 35.51 62.83
CA SER A 873 31.35 35.69 62.39
C SER A 873 31.48 35.43 60.87
N PRO A 874 32.50 35.98 60.21
CA PRO A 874 32.31 36.82 59.02
C PRO A 874 32.64 36.15 57.69
N ALA A 875 32.14 36.78 56.63
CA ALA A 875 32.62 36.64 55.25
C ALA A 875 33.51 37.82 54.87
N ILE A 876 34.63 37.58 54.19
CA ILE A 876 35.36 38.47 53.24
C ILE A 876 36.06 37.49 52.27
N SER A 877 35.50 37.17 51.09
CA SER A 877 35.35 37.93 49.83
C SER A 877 36.57 37.79 48.90
N LEU A 878 36.34 37.31 47.68
CA LEU A 878 36.57 38.08 46.45
C LEU A 878 35.92 37.34 45.27
N GLY A 879 35.12 38.08 44.51
CA GLY A 879 34.33 37.58 43.40
C GLY A 879 34.74 38.13 42.05
N LEU A 880 34.02 37.61 41.04
CA LEU A 880 33.70 38.15 39.71
C LEU A 880 34.88 38.47 38.77
N SER A 881 34.89 38.03 37.51
CA SER A 881 33.91 38.37 36.47
C SER A 881 34.18 37.49 35.22
N ARG A 882 33.23 36.67 34.72
CA ARG A 882 32.25 36.93 33.63
C ARG A 882 32.83 36.82 32.20
N ARG A 883 32.37 35.83 31.42
CA ARG A 883 31.57 36.02 30.18
C ARG A 883 31.11 34.70 29.53
N ARG A 884 29.97 34.83 28.83
CA ARG A 884 29.13 33.86 28.12
C ARG A 884 29.81 33.21 26.91
N GLY A 885 29.32 32.04 26.49
CA GLY A 885 29.21 31.71 25.06
C GLY A 885 29.29 30.23 24.67
N SER A 886 28.12 29.60 24.53
CA SER A 886 27.68 28.63 23.50
C SER A 886 28.62 27.56 22.89
N LYS A 887 27.98 26.41 22.66
CA LYS A 887 28.17 25.37 21.63
C LYS A 887 28.97 24.11 21.99
N THR A 888 28.23 23.02 21.84
CA THR A 888 28.58 21.63 21.59
C THR A 888 29.78 21.43 20.66
N ARG A 889 30.63 20.45 20.99
CA ARG A 889 31.39 19.67 20.01
C ARG A 889 31.40 18.20 20.39
N ILE A 890 30.82 17.43 19.48
CA ILE A 890 30.91 16.00 19.32
C ILE A 890 32.34 15.68 18.83
N SER A 891 32.99 14.67 19.41
CA SER A 891 34.20 14.07 18.84
C SER A 891 33.84 12.76 18.15
N HIS A 892 33.90 12.77 16.82
CA HIS A 892 33.87 11.57 15.99
C HIS A 892 35.24 10.88 16.03
N ILE A 893 35.22 9.55 16.15
CA ILE A 893 36.32 8.68 15.73
C ILE A 893 35.96 8.18 14.33
N SER A 894 36.75 8.58 13.34
CA SER A 894 36.70 8.02 11.98
C SER A 894 37.79 6.96 11.83
N VAL A 895 37.39 5.76 11.40
CA VAL A 895 38.30 4.74 10.89
C VAL A 895 37.95 4.55 9.41
N HIS A 896 38.90 4.87 8.52
CA HIS A 896 38.81 4.58 7.10
C HIS A 896 39.10 3.09 6.83
N PRO A 897 38.39 2.44 5.89
CA PRO A 897 38.84 1.20 5.28
C PRO A 897 39.77 1.49 4.07
N LYS A 898 40.83 0.69 3.94
CA LYS A 898 41.72 0.65 2.77
C LYS A 898 41.06 -0.17 1.65
N ASN A 899 41.07 0.39 0.44
CA ASN A 899 40.77 -0.33 -0.82
C ASN A 899 41.89 -1.32 -1.18
N PHE A 900 41.51 -2.44 -1.76
CA PHE A 900 42.34 -3.30 -2.62
C PHE A 900 41.75 -3.30 -4.04
N PRO A 901 42.56 -3.23 -5.11
CA PRO A 901 42.14 -3.51 -6.48
C PRO A 901 42.56 -4.91 -6.92
N PHE A 902 41.76 -5.56 -7.76
CA PHE A 902 42.23 -6.56 -8.72
C PHE A 902 41.55 -6.31 -10.05
N ASN A 903 42.36 -6.08 -11.08
CA ASN A 903 42.06 -6.44 -12.47
C ASN A 903 42.63 -7.84 -12.67
N ASP A 904 41.81 -8.77 -13.13
CA ASP A 904 41.93 -9.41 -14.45
C ASP A 904 40.56 -10.03 -14.83
#